data_AF-A0A960K503-F1
#
_entry.id   AF-A0A960K503-F1
#
_cell.length_a   1.000
_cell.length_b   1.000
_cell.length_c   1.000
_cell.angle_alpha   90.00
_cell.angle_beta   90.00
_cell.angle_gamma   90.00
#
_symmetry.space_group_name_H-M   'P 1'
#
loop_
_entity.id
_entity.type
_entity.pdbx_description
1 polymer ?
#
loop_
_entity_poly.entity_id
_entity_poly.type
_entity_poly.pdbx_seq_one_letter_code
_entity_poly.pdbx_strand_id
1 'polypeptide(L)'
;ELELGPKAKGRFHLRLGPDPLPADFRERKLEYRLIVNDDERMVRALEVEVKAGPRPKAQPVSFGQMAEKTVETRFLELINEGGIRCKLESVTVQGSAHFGVGALDLPVFLEPGGRLKVPLTCDSGQEGPLPSADSGFLLHFSNAESLFVPAKAHFFRYRLAPKPEKLHWDGSERSEFRHSLVLENQGTIDVEITSLRTEESWIVIPDFSEAVVLKAPSDGNEAGTSSLSLEIRANPSELGQGLHRGRLLIETKGDLPSLEIPVELRLRPIEEYREYVGIDFGTTNSVVAFWDQDDDQVRVVEIGTSLGGSPSPLIPSLLDNTDKQGSYRIGPEAALEEFSRPEWTVRSVKRIMGYDKDWDGPDRPYSPEELASLILRFLVQVAEKKLTERSGIHYQVSQAIVTVPASFFDLQCQAILKACEMAGLEVEEVEAPDRKVDEDLEEEYQESNVLDEPSAAALYLLYHLREEGGLEDELDQLMDRDEGLHLLVFDYGGGTLDISVARLSTLEDGGLELRILATCGNDRLGGDHLDIVLMRDFFADARAKYSAFDESLIRANYQKLQRRREEEGWPEDTWNKVIAARGAWKQAAESLKIELSARDLKEDEETSVSLPASALGQLEGGVFVHAKDDLPLILSRQRLEERLSPSLKDSRPLLEQALTL
;
A
#
# COMPACT_ATOMS: atom_id res chain seq x y z
N GLU A 1 -95.00 -11.23 30.72
CA GLU A 1 -95.96 -10.50 31.58
C GLU A 1 -95.52 -10.56 33.03
N LEU A 2 -95.84 -9.53 33.81
CA LEU A 2 -95.57 -9.46 35.24
C LEU A 2 -96.90 -9.12 35.92
N GLU A 3 -97.50 -10.06 36.65
CA GLU A 3 -98.70 -9.79 37.44
C GLU A 3 -98.32 -9.08 38.74
N LEU A 4 -98.84 -7.88 38.93
CA LEU A 4 -98.61 -7.07 40.13
C LEU A 4 -99.93 -6.80 40.85
N GLY A 5 -99.93 -6.95 42.17
CA GLY A 5 -101.11 -6.66 42.99
C GLY A 5 -101.48 -5.16 43.01
N PRO A 6 -102.72 -4.82 43.43
CA PRO A 6 -103.17 -3.42 43.52
C PRO A 6 -102.23 -2.58 44.41
N LYS A 7 -101.77 -1.42 43.88
CA LYS A 7 -100.85 -0.46 44.54
C LYS A 7 -99.40 -0.94 44.74
N ALA A 8 -98.97 -2.03 44.11
CA ALA A 8 -97.56 -2.43 44.12
C ALA A 8 -96.67 -1.38 43.43
N LYS A 9 -95.50 -1.09 44.02
CA LYS A 9 -94.47 -0.23 43.40
C LYS A 9 -93.34 -1.11 42.87
N GLY A 10 -93.16 -1.13 41.56
CA GLY A 10 -92.01 -1.76 40.90
C GLY A 10 -91.03 -0.72 40.38
N ARG A 11 -89.73 -1.03 40.41
CA ARG A 11 -88.69 -0.25 39.72
C ARG A 11 -88.14 -1.11 38.59
N PHE A 12 -88.29 -0.64 37.36
CA PHE A 12 -87.76 -1.31 36.18
C PHE A 12 -86.41 -0.72 35.83
N HIS A 13 -85.42 -1.59 35.59
CA HIS A 13 -84.09 -1.19 35.14
C HIS A 13 -83.89 -1.73 33.74
N LEU A 14 -83.68 -0.85 32.77
CA LEU A 14 -83.14 -1.23 31.47
C LEU A 14 -81.63 -1.36 31.60
N ARG A 15 -81.09 -2.49 31.14
CA ARG A 15 -79.65 -2.69 30.93
C ARG A 15 -79.44 -3.06 29.48
N LEU A 16 -78.46 -2.42 28.85
CA LEU A 16 -77.97 -2.85 27.54
C LEU A 16 -77.21 -4.16 27.72
N GLY A 17 -77.45 -5.12 26.82
CA GLY A 17 -76.67 -6.35 26.75
C GLY A 17 -75.24 -6.07 26.24
N PRO A 18 -74.34 -7.06 26.32
CA PRO A 18 -72.95 -6.91 25.85
C PRO A 18 -72.84 -6.88 24.32
N ASP A 19 -73.89 -7.28 23.60
CA ASP A 19 -73.85 -7.40 22.15
C ASP A 19 -73.82 -6.02 21.47
N PRO A 20 -72.90 -5.81 20.51
CA PRO A 20 -72.85 -4.57 19.76
C PRO A 20 -74.10 -4.39 18.91
N LEU A 21 -74.49 -3.14 18.69
CA LEU A 21 -75.57 -2.82 17.74
C LEU A 21 -75.18 -3.24 16.32
N PRO A 22 -76.15 -3.60 15.46
CA PRO A 22 -75.89 -3.89 14.05
C PRO A 22 -75.11 -2.77 13.33
N ALA A 23 -74.22 -3.13 12.41
CA ALA A 23 -73.31 -2.18 11.74
C ALA A 23 -74.04 -1.08 10.93
N ASP A 24 -75.28 -1.34 10.52
CA ASP A 24 -76.17 -0.43 9.80
C ASP A 24 -77.10 0.39 10.70
N PHE A 25 -77.03 0.20 12.02
CA PHE A 25 -77.84 0.94 12.98
C PHE A 25 -77.54 2.44 12.90
N ARG A 26 -78.58 3.25 12.66
CA ARG A 26 -78.52 4.71 12.64
C ARG A 26 -79.14 5.29 13.90
N GLU A 27 -78.75 6.50 14.26
CA GLU A 27 -79.29 7.19 15.43
C GLU A 27 -80.82 7.21 15.43
N ARG A 28 -81.41 6.68 16.49
CA ARG A 28 -82.86 6.56 16.64
C ARG A 28 -83.26 6.76 18.10
N LYS A 29 -84.44 7.35 18.29
CA LYS A 29 -85.13 7.31 19.57
C LYS A 29 -85.89 5.99 19.65
N LEU A 30 -85.56 5.17 20.64
CA LEU A 30 -86.28 3.95 20.97
C LEU A 30 -87.33 4.31 22.02
N GLU A 31 -88.60 4.01 21.74
CA GLU A 31 -89.69 4.19 22.70
C GLU A 31 -90.05 2.81 23.28
N TYR A 32 -89.82 2.64 24.58
CA TYR A 32 -90.27 1.46 25.31
C TYR A 32 -91.61 1.77 25.98
N ARG A 33 -92.65 1.04 25.59
CA ARG A 33 -93.99 1.20 26.17
C ARG A 33 -94.23 0.11 27.20
N LEU A 34 -94.46 0.53 28.44
CA LEU A 34 -95.00 -0.33 29.48
C LEU A 34 -96.53 -0.27 29.42
N ILE A 35 -97.14 -1.39 29.05
CA ILE A 35 -98.59 -1.58 29.02
C ILE A 35 -98.98 -2.27 30.34
N VAL A 36 -100.00 -1.73 31.02
CA VAL A 36 -100.47 -2.27 32.31
C VAL A 36 -101.81 -2.97 32.08
N ASN A 37 -101.90 -4.26 32.46
CA ASN A 37 -103.10 -5.10 32.35
C ASN A 37 -103.68 -5.20 30.93
N ASP A 38 -102.83 -5.21 29.90
CA ASP A 38 -103.24 -5.18 28.49
C ASP A 38 -104.21 -4.04 28.11
N ASP A 39 -104.34 -3.01 28.95
CA ASP A 39 -105.11 -1.82 28.61
C ASP A 39 -104.20 -0.83 27.88
N GLU A 40 -104.35 -0.76 26.56
CA GLU A 40 -103.61 0.17 25.70
C GLU A 40 -103.83 1.66 26.07
N ARG A 41 -104.82 1.97 26.92
CA ARG A 41 -105.04 3.33 27.45
C ARG A 41 -104.16 3.64 28.67
N MET A 42 -103.55 2.63 29.29
CA MET A 42 -102.72 2.75 30.49
C MET A 42 -101.23 2.52 30.18
N VAL A 43 -100.69 3.33 29.27
CA VAL A 43 -99.29 3.26 28.82
C VAL A 43 -98.39 4.23 29.60
N ARG A 44 -97.18 3.76 29.92
CA ARG A 44 -96.04 4.62 30.29
C ARG A 44 -94.94 4.42 29.26
N ALA A 45 -94.57 5.48 28.57
CA ALA A 45 -93.49 5.47 27.59
C ALA A 45 -92.16 5.88 28.25
N LEU A 46 -91.08 5.20 27.88
CA LEU A 46 -89.71 5.57 28.16
C LEU A 46 -88.98 5.75 26.84
N GLU A 47 -88.53 6.97 26.57
CA GLU A 47 -87.70 7.25 25.40
C GLU A 47 -86.22 7.08 25.75
N VAL A 48 -85.52 6.28 24.96
CA VAL A 48 -84.06 6.11 25.02
C VAL A 48 -83.49 6.58 23.70
N GLU A 49 -82.69 7.64 23.73
CA GLU A 49 -81.94 8.10 22.56
C GLU A 49 -80.67 7.26 22.41
N VAL A 50 -80.54 6.55 21.28
CA VAL A 50 -79.34 5.77 20.97
C VAL A 50 -78.53 6.53 19.91
N LYS A 51 -77.35 7.00 20.30
CA LYS A 51 -76.40 7.72 19.44
C LYS A 51 -75.24 6.84 19.03
N ALA A 52 -74.63 7.15 17.90
CA ALA A 52 -73.36 6.52 17.53
C ALA A 52 -72.29 6.88 18.56
N GLY A 53 -71.49 5.89 18.98
CA GLY A 53 -70.33 6.10 19.85
C GLY A 53 -69.35 7.13 19.26
N PRO A 54 -68.34 7.57 20.04
CA PRO A 54 -67.34 8.49 19.52
C PRO A 54 -66.55 7.79 18.42
N ARG A 55 -66.28 8.51 17.33
CA ARG A 55 -65.53 8.01 16.17
C ARG A 55 -64.41 8.99 15.83
N PRO A 56 -63.29 8.96 16.58
CA PRO A 56 -62.14 9.79 16.28
C PRO A 56 -61.53 9.36 14.94
N LYS A 57 -61.22 10.34 14.09
CA LYS A 57 -60.48 10.14 12.83
C LYS A 57 -59.42 11.21 12.67
N ALA A 58 -58.31 10.82 12.09
CA ALA A 58 -57.23 11.72 11.73
C ALA A 58 -56.50 11.19 10.49
N GLN A 59 -55.82 12.06 9.75
CA GLN A 59 -55.02 11.68 8.57
C GLN A 59 -53.56 11.41 8.97
N PRO A 60 -52.82 10.59 8.20
CA PRO A 60 -51.37 10.43 8.37
C PRO A 60 -50.63 11.78 8.31
N VAL A 61 -49.52 11.86 9.03
CA VAL A 61 -48.71 13.08 9.09
C VAL A 61 -47.40 12.87 8.35
N SER A 62 -46.99 13.84 7.54
CA SER A 62 -45.66 13.85 6.96
C SER A 62 -44.93 15.13 7.34
N PHE A 63 -43.73 14.97 7.87
CA PHE A 63 -42.77 16.07 8.07
C PHE A 63 -41.94 16.33 6.81
N GLY A 64 -42.14 15.55 5.74
CA GLY A 64 -41.43 15.72 4.48
C GLY A 64 -39.93 15.44 4.61
N GLN A 65 -39.15 16.34 4.03
CA GLN A 65 -37.69 16.32 3.99
C GLN A 65 -37.13 17.25 5.07
N MET A 66 -36.25 16.74 5.91
CA MET A 66 -35.65 17.48 7.02
C MET A 66 -34.13 17.44 6.96
N ALA A 67 -33.50 18.61 7.10
CA ALA A 67 -32.06 18.73 7.25
C ALA A 67 -31.62 18.27 8.66
N GLU A 68 -30.40 17.76 8.80
CA GLU A 68 -29.86 17.29 10.08
C GLU A 68 -29.92 18.35 11.19
N LYS A 69 -30.21 17.92 12.43
CA LYS A 69 -30.28 18.77 13.64
C LYS A 69 -31.35 19.88 13.59
N THR A 70 -32.38 19.72 12.77
CA THR A 70 -33.57 20.58 12.76
C THR A 70 -34.73 19.96 13.55
N VAL A 71 -35.55 20.82 14.16
CA VAL A 71 -36.81 20.45 14.82
C VAL A 71 -37.97 21.12 14.10
N GLU A 72 -38.95 20.33 13.68
CA GLU A 72 -40.16 20.82 13.02
C GLU A 72 -41.41 20.43 13.82
N THR A 73 -42.41 21.32 13.84
CA THR A 73 -43.72 21.05 14.46
C THR A 73 -44.81 21.07 13.40
N ARG A 74 -45.64 20.01 13.36
CA ARG A 74 -46.83 19.89 12.51
C ARG A 74 -48.06 19.66 13.38
N PHE A 75 -49.23 20.00 12.85
CA PHE A 75 -50.50 19.83 13.57
C PHE A 75 -51.30 18.69 12.93
N LEU A 76 -51.61 17.67 13.71
CA LEU A 76 -52.57 16.65 13.36
C LEU A 76 -53.98 17.18 13.59
N GLU A 77 -54.83 17.17 12.55
CA GLU A 77 -56.25 17.46 12.69
C GLU A 77 -57.02 16.20 13.10
N LEU A 78 -57.45 16.15 14.35
CA LEU A 78 -58.30 15.11 14.92
C LEU A 78 -59.77 15.56 14.89
N ILE A 79 -60.65 14.73 14.35
CA ILE A 79 -62.08 15.03 14.22
C ILE A 79 -62.88 13.91 14.88
N ASN A 80 -63.92 14.26 15.64
CA ASN A 80 -64.90 13.29 16.13
C ASN A 80 -66.10 13.22 15.19
N GLU A 81 -66.21 12.18 14.38
CA GLU A 81 -67.36 11.94 13.50
C GLU A 81 -68.50 11.16 14.20
N GLY A 82 -68.35 10.88 15.49
CA GLY A 82 -69.33 10.17 16.30
C GLY A 82 -70.46 11.07 16.80
N GLY A 83 -71.53 10.44 17.32
CA GLY A 83 -72.71 11.12 17.85
C GLY A 83 -72.58 11.56 19.31
N ILE A 84 -71.50 11.18 19.99
CA ILE A 84 -71.19 11.56 21.37
C ILE A 84 -69.75 12.06 21.51
N ARG A 85 -69.52 12.90 22.52
CA ARG A 85 -68.20 13.49 22.79
C ARG A 85 -67.12 12.42 23.01
N CYS A 86 -65.92 12.70 22.52
CA CYS A 86 -64.74 11.85 22.69
C CYS A 86 -63.79 12.50 23.71
N LYS A 87 -63.14 11.70 24.57
CA LYS A 87 -62.16 12.20 25.55
C LYS A 87 -60.78 11.62 25.24
N LEU A 88 -59.88 12.47 24.74
CA LEU A 88 -58.47 12.14 24.51
C LEU A 88 -57.70 12.24 25.83
N GLU A 89 -57.06 11.17 26.27
CA GLU A 89 -56.33 11.10 27.55
C GLU A 89 -54.83 11.26 27.39
N SER A 90 -54.25 10.64 26.36
CA SER A 90 -52.81 10.72 26.10
C SER A 90 -52.50 10.50 24.62
N VAL A 91 -51.31 10.97 24.22
CA VAL A 91 -50.73 10.70 22.90
C VAL A 91 -49.33 10.15 23.14
N THR A 92 -49.05 8.97 22.63
CA THR A 92 -47.75 8.30 22.77
C THR A 92 -47.07 8.11 21.42
N VAL A 93 -45.74 8.19 21.40
CA VAL A 93 -44.94 7.96 20.19
C VAL A 93 -44.62 6.48 20.06
N GLN A 94 -44.61 5.97 18.82
CA GLN A 94 -44.26 4.59 18.51
C GLN A 94 -43.31 4.53 17.31
N GLY A 95 -42.30 3.66 17.37
CA GLY A 95 -41.47 3.27 16.22
C GLY A 95 -40.24 4.16 15.92
N SER A 96 -40.18 5.41 16.41
CA SER A 96 -39.02 6.26 16.20
C SER A 96 -38.78 7.25 17.36
N ALA A 97 -37.52 7.38 17.79
CA ALA A 97 -37.12 8.35 18.81
C ALA A 97 -37.12 9.80 18.29
N HIS A 98 -37.19 9.98 16.96
CA HIS A 98 -37.22 11.29 16.33
C HIS A 98 -38.57 11.99 16.43
N PHE A 99 -39.65 11.29 16.81
CA PHE A 99 -40.98 11.88 16.93
C PHE A 99 -41.30 12.27 18.37
N GLY A 100 -42.06 13.34 18.53
CA GLY A 100 -42.50 13.86 19.84
C GLY A 100 -43.89 14.48 19.77
N VAL A 101 -44.44 14.77 20.94
CA VAL A 101 -45.73 15.47 21.08
C VAL A 101 -45.45 16.82 21.74
N GLY A 102 -45.91 17.90 21.10
CA GLY A 102 -45.78 19.25 21.65
C GLY A 102 -46.69 19.47 22.86
N ALA A 103 -46.70 20.69 23.40
CA ALA A 103 -47.55 21.04 24.54
C ALA A 103 -49.04 20.87 24.18
N LEU A 104 -49.71 19.93 24.85
CA LEU A 104 -51.14 19.66 24.73
C LEU A 104 -51.73 19.42 26.12
N ASP A 105 -52.67 20.26 26.52
CA ASP A 105 -53.33 20.17 27.83
C ASP A 105 -54.34 19.00 27.83
N LEU A 106 -53.92 17.86 28.36
CA LEU A 106 -54.73 16.64 28.44
C LEU A 106 -55.35 16.47 29.83
N PRO A 107 -56.57 15.88 29.95
CA PRO A 107 -57.38 15.34 28.86
C PRO A 107 -58.18 16.41 28.10
N VAL A 108 -58.41 16.19 26.80
CA VAL A 108 -59.21 17.08 25.93
C VAL A 108 -60.54 16.43 25.56
N PHE A 109 -61.63 17.18 25.65
CA PHE A 109 -62.95 16.76 25.20
C PHE A 109 -63.23 17.28 23.79
N LEU A 110 -63.64 16.38 22.90
CA LEU A 110 -63.97 16.66 21.51
C LEU A 110 -65.45 16.36 21.26
N GLU A 111 -66.26 17.42 21.16
CA GLU A 111 -67.69 17.34 20.87
C GLU A 111 -67.98 16.70 19.50
N PRO A 112 -69.19 16.17 19.25
CA PRO A 112 -69.60 15.68 17.93
C PRO A 112 -69.36 16.71 16.81
N GLY A 113 -68.63 16.32 15.76
CA GLY A 113 -68.21 17.21 14.68
C GLY A 113 -67.07 18.18 15.03
N GLY A 114 -66.61 18.19 16.27
CA GLY A 114 -65.51 19.02 16.75
C GLY A 114 -64.16 18.61 16.15
N ARG A 115 -63.27 19.60 16.01
CA ARG A 115 -61.90 19.42 15.53
C ARG A 115 -60.89 19.86 16.58
N LEU A 116 -59.83 19.08 16.77
CA LEU A 116 -58.71 19.37 17.65
C LEU A 116 -57.42 19.33 16.83
N LYS A 117 -56.54 20.33 17.02
CA LYS A 117 -55.19 20.31 16.47
C LYS A 117 -54.22 19.79 17.53
N VAL A 118 -53.60 18.65 17.27
CA VAL A 118 -52.59 18.05 18.16
C VAL A 118 -51.20 18.43 17.62
N PRO A 119 -50.37 19.16 18.39
CA PRO A 119 -49.01 19.50 17.96
C PRO A 119 -48.09 18.27 18.05
N LEU A 120 -47.45 17.93 16.96
CA LEU A 120 -46.52 16.82 16.82
C LEU A 120 -45.17 17.37 16.37
N THR A 121 -44.09 16.89 16.97
CA THR A 121 -42.73 17.33 16.66
C THR A 121 -41.94 16.21 15.99
N CYS A 122 -40.99 16.59 15.14
CA CYS A 122 -39.93 15.73 14.66
C CYS A 122 -38.58 16.41 14.88
N ASP A 123 -37.65 15.72 15.55
CA ASP A 123 -36.29 16.17 15.82
C ASP A 123 -35.30 15.27 15.08
N SER A 124 -34.72 15.80 14.01
CA SER A 124 -33.73 15.11 13.17
C SER A 124 -32.34 15.02 13.83
N GLY A 125 -32.12 15.70 14.96
CA GLY A 125 -30.89 15.64 15.75
C GLY A 125 -30.89 14.59 16.87
N GLN A 126 -32.05 13.99 17.20
CA GLN A 126 -32.13 12.89 18.17
C GLN A 126 -31.38 11.64 17.68
N GLU A 127 -30.74 10.92 18.60
CA GLU A 127 -30.19 9.59 18.30
C GLU A 127 -31.27 8.52 18.51
N GLY A 128 -31.38 7.58 17.57
CA GLY A 128 -32.30 6.46 17.69
C GLY A 128 -32.71 5.85 16.36
N PRO A 129 -33.69 4.92 16.39
CA PRO A 129 -34.19 4.27 15.18
C PRO A 129 -34.89 5.27 14.26
N LEU A 130 -34.48 5.25 12.98
CA LEU A 130 -35.06 6.05 11.91
C LEU A 130 -36.56 5.72 11.72
N PRO A 131 -37.40 6.70 11.33
CA PRO A 131 -38.80 6.47 11.02
C PRO A 131 -38.98 5.36 9.97
N SER A 132 -39.81 4.38 10.31
CA SER A 132 -40.20 3.27 9.46
C SER A 132 -41.69 3.34 9.11
N ALA A 133 -42.18 2.38 8.31
CA ALA A 133 -43.60 2.30 7.95
C ALA A 133 -44.54 2.15 9.17
N ASP A 134 -44.05 1.59 10.27
CA ASP A 134 -44.79 1.36 11.51
C ASP A 134 -44.56 2.47 12.56
N SER A 135 -43.90 3.56 12.17
CA SER A 135 -43.66 4.70 13.06
C SER A 135 -44.81 5.71 13.02
N GLY A 136 -45.15 6.29 14.17
CA GLY A 136 -46.29 7.20 14.28
C GLY A 136 -46.68 7.54 15.70
N PHE A 137 -47.94 7.95 15.85
CA PHE A 137 -48.53 8.42 17.10
C PHE A 137 -49.76 7.59 17.44
N LEU A 138 -49.83 7.11 18.68
CA LEU A 138 -50.98 6.38 19.21
C LEU A 138 -51.76 7.29 20.16
N LEU A 139 -52.99 7.63 19.76
CA LEU A 139 -53.91 8.47 20.52
C LEU A 139 -54.80 7.58 21.39
N HIS A 140 -54.78 7.78 22.70
CA HIS A 140 -55.55 7.00 23.66
C HIS A 140 -56.78 7.76 24.13
N PHE A 141 -57.94 7.10 24.03
CA PHE A 141 -59.22 7.69 24.41
C PHE A 141 -59.85 6.91 25.57
N SER A 142 -60.52 7.61 26.47
CA SER A 142 -61.18 6.97 27.63
C SER A 142 -62.48 6.25 27.25
N ASN A 143 -63.07 6.62 26.11
CA ASN A 143 -64.40 6.20 25.69
C ASN A 143 -64.48 5.84 24.20
N ALA A 144 -63.34 5.70 23.53
CA ALA A 144 -63.19 5.21 22.15
C ALA A 144 -61.99 4.25 22.09
N GLU A 145 -61.87 3.48 21.01
CA GLU A 145 -60.65 2.72 20.73
C GLU A 145 -59.48 3.66 20.43
N SER A 146 -58.26 3.24 20.79
CA SER A 146 -57.05 4.00 20.47
C SER A 146 -56.85 4.10 18.97
N LEU A 147 -56.42 5.28 18.50
CA LEU A 147 -56.21 5.56 17.09
C LEU A 147 -54.71 5.67 16.81
N PHE A 148 -54.18 4.76 15.98
CA PHE A 148 -52.82 4.88 15.46
C PHE A 148 -52.81 5.78 14.23
N VAL A 149 -51.92 6.77 14.23
CA VAL A 149 -51.71 7.70 13.12
C VAL A 149 -50.27 7.56 12.63
N PRO A 150 -50.04 6.99 11.43
CA PRO A 150 -48.70 6.82 10.90
C PRO A 150 -48.05 8.16 10.58
N ALA A 151 -46.74 8.26 10.79
CA ALA A 151 -45.94 9.44 10.52
C ALA A 151 -44.69 9.12 9.70
N LYS A 152 -44.34 10.01 8.76
CA LYS A 152 -43.15 9.85 7.89
C LYS A 152 -42.28 11.11 7.90
N ALA A 153 -40.97 10.91 7.95
CA ALA A 153 -39.95 11.95 7.77
C ALA A 153 -38.75 11.34 7.02
N HIS A 154 -38.07 12.14 6.18
CA HIS A 154 -36.83 11.77 5.51
C HIS A 154 -35.72 12.70 5.97
N PHE A 155 -34.60 12.15 6.42
CA PHE A 155 -33.47 12.95 6.93
C PHE A 155 -32.33 13.00 5.91
N PHE A 156 -31.81 14.19 5.66
CA PHE A 156 -30.58 14.40 4.92
C PHE A 156 -29.40 14.56 5.88
N ARG A 157 -28.37 13.73 5.72
CA ARG A 157 -27.15 13.76 6.52
C ARG A 157 -25.97 14.21 5.69
N TYR A 158 -25.25 15.20 6.18
CA TYR A 158 -23.97 15.61 5.62
C TYR A 158 -22.85 14.81 6.30
N ARG A 159 -22.01 14.12 5.53
CA ARG A 159 -20.85 13.41 6.08
C ARG A 159 -19.73 13.28 5.05
N LEU A 160 -18.77 14.20 5.13
CA LEU A 160 -17.53 14.15 4.36
C LEU A 160 -16.43 13.56 5.25
N ALA A 161 -15.84 12.43 4.83
CA ALA A 161 -14.85 11.69 5.62
C ALA A 161 -13.47 11.74 4.95
N PRO A 162 -12.46 12.35 5.59
CA PRO A 162 -11.08 12.32 5.12
C PRO A 162 -10.36 11.04 5.53
N LYS A 163 -9.55 10.49 4.64
CA LYS A 163 -8.65 9.36 4.89
C LYS A 163 -7.25 9.74 4.41
N PRO A 164 -6.27 9.93 5.31
CA PRO A 164 -6.39 9.87 6.77
C PRO A 164 -7.12 11.08 7.38
N GLU A 165 -7.57 10.96 8.63
CA GLU A 165 -8.24 12.06 9.36
C GLU A 165 -7.29 13.19 9.81
N LYS A 166 -5.99 12.91 9.80
CA LYS A 166 -4.90 13.85 10.10
C LYS A 166 -3.75 13.55 9.16
N LEU A 167 -3.10 14.60 8.65
CA LEU A 167 -1.84 14.46 7.92
C LEU A 167 -0.68 14.57 8.91
N HIS A 168 0.25 13.63 8.82
CA HIS A 168 1.45 13.64 9.64
C HIS A 168 2.67 13.29 8.80
N TRP A 169 3.70 14.12 8.94
CA TRP A 169 5.03 13.84 8.44
C TRP A 169 6.02 13.90 9.60
N ASP A 170 6.94 12.94 9.62
CA ASP A 170 8.08 12.92 10.53
C ASP A 170 9.29 12.49 9.70
N GLY A 171 10.21 13.42 9.49
CA GLY A 171 11.29 13.22 8.54
C GLY A 171 12.21 14.42 8.43
N SER A 172 12.99 14.42 7.38
CA SER A 172 14.14 15.32 7.22
C SER A 172 14.36 15.73 5.78
N GLU A 173 13.94 14.91 4.81
CA GLU A 173 14.11 15.19 3.38
C GLU A 173 12.81 15.57 2.65
N ARG A 174 12.93 16.43 1.63
CA ARG A 174 11.81 16.87 0.77
C ARG A 174 11.02 15.72 0.12
N SER A 175 11.68 14.60 -0.18
CA SER A 175 11.10 13.40 -0.80
C SER A 175 10.07 12.72 0.12
N GLU A 176 10.23 12.84 1.44
CA GLU A 176 9.41 12.19 2.48
C GLU A 176 8.11 12.94 2.77
N PHE A 177 7.98 14.17 2.29
CA PHE A 177 6.86 15.06 2.61
C PHE A 177 5.73 15.02 1.59
N ARG A 178 5.24 13.82 1.25
CA ARG A 178 4.07 13.63 0.38
C ARG A 178 3.06 12.69 1.03
N HIS A 179 1.76 12.98 0.90
CA HIS A 179 0.71 12.12 1.42
C HIS A 179 -0.50 12.12 0.49
N SER A 180 -1.10 10.95 0.25
CA SER A 180 -2.39 10.84 -0.43
C SER A 180 -3.51 11.09 0.59
N LEU A 181 -4.41 12.01 0.28
CA LEU A 181 -5.63 12.29 1.03
C LEU A 181 -6.83 11.90 0.17
N VAL A 182 -7.66 11.00 0.67
CA VAL A 182 -8.90 10.60 0.02
C VAL A 182 -10.08 11.19 0.77
N LEU A 183 -10.94 11.93 0.08
CA LEU A 183 -12.20 12.45 0.60
C LEU A 183 -13.35 11.60 0.09
N GLU A 184 -14.16 11.07 1.01
CA GLU A 184 -15.32 10.24 0.69
C GLU A 184 -16.62 10.86 1.19
N ASN A 185 -17.66 10.83 0.36
CA ASN A 185 -19.00 11.19 0.79
C ASN A 185 -19.70 9.97 1.41
N GLN A 186 -19.87 9.99 2.73
CA GLN A 186 -20.60 8.99 3.51
C GLN A 186 -21.99 9.49 3.94
N GLY A 187 -22.42 10.63 3.41
CA GLY A 187 -23.71 11.25 3.68
C GLY A 187 -24.83 10.72 2.78
N THR A 188 -25.99 11.36 2.85
CA THR A 188 -27.15 11.05 2.00
C THR A 188 -27.48 12.17 1.00
N ILE A 189 -26.58 13.15 0.87
CA ILE A 189 -26.65 14.24 -0.10
C ILE A 189 -25.33 14.36 -0.84
N ASP A 190 -25.36 14.90 -2.06
CA ASP A 190 -24.16 15.25 -2.79
C ASP A 190 -23.40 16.38 -2.08
N VAL A 191 -22.08 16.33 -2.10
CA VAL A 191 -21.20 17.34 -1.51
C VAL A 191 -20.34 17.93 -2.61
N GLU A 192 -20.52 19.22 -2.90
CA GLU A 192 -19.68 19.95 -3.85
C GLU A 192 -18.53 20.64 -3.11
N ILE A 193 -17.30 20.20 -3.37
CA ILE A 193 -16.07 20.79 -2.87
C ILE A 193 -15.69 21.94 -3.80
N THR A 194 -15.55 23.15 -3.26
CA THR A 194 -15.34 24.38 -4.03
C THR A 194 -13.91 24.85 -4.01
N SER A 195 -13.18 24.65 -2.90
CA SER A 195 -11.76 24.98 -2.82
C SER A 195 -11.04 24.21 -1.70
N LEU A 196 -9.71 24.15 -1.82
CA LEU A 196 -8.80 23.74 -0.77
C LEU A 196 -7.93 24.93 -0.36
N ARG A 197 -7.73 25.12 0.94
CA ARG A 197 -6.95 26.24 1.49
C ARG A 197 -6.11 25.82 2.67
N THR A 198 -5.03 26.55 2.90
CA THR A 198 -4.14 26.42 4.06
C THR A 198 -3.55 27.81 4.33
N GLU A 199 -3.26 28.12 5.60
CA GLU A 199 -2.59 29.38 5.98
C GLU A 199 -1.07 29.19 6.04
N GLU A 200 -0.60 27.95 5.92
CA GLU A 200 0.76 27.53 6.10
C GLU A 200 1.50 27.47 4.76
N SER A 201 2.48 28.36 4.56
CA SER A 201 3.29 28.42 3.34
C SER A 201 4.07 27.13 3.04
N TRP A 202 4.31 26.31 4.06
CA TRP A 202 4.99 25.04 3.96
C TRP A 202 4.06 23.87 3.58
N ILE A 203 2.74 24.07 3.50
CA ILE A 203 1.80 23.05 3.00
C ILE A 203 1.51 23.38 1.53
N VAL A 204 1.84 22.45 0.64
CA VAL A 204 1.61 22.57 -0.79
C VAL A 204 0.40 21.71 -1.16
N ILE A 205 -0.65 22.38 -1.61
CA ILE A 205 -1.89 21.77 -2.08
C ILE A 205 -1.91 21.71 -3.61
N PRO A 206 -2.59 20.72 -4.22
CA PRO A 206 -2.76 20.66 -5.66
C PRO A 206 -3.62 21.83 -6.15
N ASP A 207 -3.43 22.23 -7.40
CA ASP A 207 -4.25 23.27 -8.03
C ASP A 207 -5.70 22.76 -8.15
N PHE A 208 -6.64 23.47 -7.51
CA PHE A 208 -8.04 23.11 -7.42
C PHE A 208 -8.88 24.16 -8.14
N SER A 209 -8.86 24.10 -9.46
CA SER A 209 -9.45 25.11 -10.35
C SER A 209 -10.94 24.91 -10.64
N GLU A 210 -11.45 23.69 -10.49
CA GLU A 210 -12.85 23.34 -10.73
C GLU A 210 -13.47 22.67 -9.50
N ALA A 211 -14.74 23.00 -9.23
CA ALA A 211 -15.47 22.38 -8.13
C ALA A 211 -15.75 20.90 -8.41
N VAL A 212 -15.56 20.04 -7.41
CA VAL A 212 -15.75 18.59 -7.54
C VAL A 212 -16.98 18.17 -6.75
N VAL A 213 -17.92 17.50 -7.41
CA VAL A 213 -19.13 16.96 -6.76
C VAL A 213 -18.91 15.51 -6.35
N LEU A 214 -18.92 15.26 -5.04
CA LEU A 214 -18.92 13.95 -4.44
C LEU A 214 -20.36 13.43 -4.28
N LYS A 215 -20.72 12.38 -5.01
CA LYS A 215 -22.07 11.80 -5.02
C LYS A 215 -22.38 11.02 -3.75
N ALA A 216 -23.63 11.10 -3.29
CA ALA A 216 -24.11 10.22 -2.22
C ALA A 216 -24.11 8.74 -2.66
N PRO A 217 -23.90 7.76 -1.75
CA PRO A 217 -23.70 6.34 -2.09
C PRO A 217 -24.86 5.62 -2.81
N SER A 218 -25.97 6.29 -3.13
CA SER A 218 -27.22 5.69 -3.61
C SER A 218 -27.66 6.07 -5.03
N ASP A 219 -27.02 7.04 -5.69
CA ASP A 219 -27.49 7.52 -7.01
C ASP A 219 -26.56 7.11 -8.16
N GLY A 220 -27.03 6.11 -8.93
CA GLY A 220 -26.33 5.52 -10.08
C GLY A 220 -26.55 6.23 -11.43
N ASN A 221 -26.74 7.55 -11.48
CA ASN A 221 -26.81 8.26 -12.76
C ASN A 221 -26.48 9.75 -12.63
N GLU A 222 -25.29 10.14 -13.12
CA GLU A 222 -24.78 11.47 -13.57
C GLU A 222 -23.28 11.66 -13.19
N ALA A 223 -22.61 12.58 -13.89
CA ALA A 223 -21.14 12.71 -14.04
C ALA A 223 -20.30 13.13 -12.80
N GLY A 224 -20.59 12.62 -11.60
CA GLY A 224 -19.80 12.86 -10.37
C GLY A 224 -19.11 11.60 -9.83
N THR A 225 -18.14 11.76 -8.92
CA THR A 225 -17.41 10.64 -8.27
C THR A 225 -17.89 10.43 -6.83
N SER A 226 -17.73 9.24 -6.24
CA SER A 226 -18.02 9.00 -4.82
C SER A 226 -16.86 9.40 -3.88
N SER A 227 -15.66 9.53 -4.43
CA SER A 227 -14.45 9.92 -3.71
C SER A 227 -13.52 10.78 -4.56
N LEU A 228 -12.70 11.59 -3.89
CA LEU A 228 -11.67 12.44 -4.49
C LEU A 228 -10.32 12.13 -3.84
N SER A 229 -9.33 11.78 -4.65
CA SER A 229 -7.94 11.56 -4.20
C SER A 229 -7.09 12.79 -4.50
N LEU A 230 -6.33 13.26 -3.52
CA LEU A 230 -5.49 14.45 -3.58
C LEU A 230 -4.10 14.11 -3.05
N GLU A 231 -3.05 14.60 -3.73
CA GLU A 231 -1.69 14.52 -3.20
C GLU A 231 -1.35 15.84 -2.50
N ILE A 232 -1.15 15.79 -1.19
CA ILE A 232 -0.72 16.94 -0.37
C ILE A 232 0.78 16.79 -0.11
N ARG A 233 1.54 17.88 -0.25
CA ARG A 233 2.98 17.89 0.00
C ARG A 233 3.33 18.89 1.11
N ALA A 234 4.46 18.66 1.78
CA ALA A 234 5.06 19.66 2.66
C ALA A 234 6.39 20.14 2.07
N ASN A 235 6.68 21.43 2.23
CA ASN A 235 7.91 22.07 1.79
C ASN A 235 8.66 22.66 3.01
N PRO A 236 9.62 21.92 3.58
CA PRO A 236 10.27 22.29 4.84
C PRO A 236 11.36 23.36 4.71
N SER A 237 11.63 23.85 3.49
CA SER A 237 12.81 24.67 3.17
C SER A 237 12.96 25.94 4.01
N GLU A 238 11.86 26.45 4.55
CA GLU A 238 11.79 27.67 5.34
C GLU A 238 11.51 27.38 6.83
N LEU A 239 11.45 26.12 7.23
CA LEU A 239 11.13 25.69 8.58
C LEU A 239 12.40 25.37 9.37
N GLY A 240 12.42 25.75 10.65
CA GLY A 240 13.42 25.28 11.60
C GLY A 240 13.17 23.83 12.02
N GLN A 241 14.14 23.21 12.71
CA GLN A 241 13.95 21.89 13.30
C GLN A 241 12.83 21.91 14.36
N GLY A 242 12.17 20.77 14.57
CA GLY A 242 11.13 20.58 15.58
C GLY A 242 9.73 20.32 15.01
N LEU A 243 8.72 20.44 15.87
CA LEU A 243 7.33 20.15 15.52
C LEU A 243 6.62 21.41 15.00
N HIS A 244 6.08 21.29 13.79
CA HIS A 244 5.24 22.28 13.12
C HIS A 244 3.81 21.76 13.01
N ARG A 245 2.85 22.66 13.23
CA ARG A 245 1.42 22.37 13.16
C ARG A 245 0.76 23.31 12.17
N GLY A 246 -0.14 22.76 11.37
CA GLY A 246 -0.93 23.50 10.40
C GLY A 246 -2.29 22.85 10.18
N ARG A 247 -3.04 23.38 9.23
CA ARG A 247 -4.38 22.90 8.91
C ARG A 247 -4.71 23.04 7.43
N LEU A 248 -5.39 22.03 6.91
CA LEU A 248 -5.97 22.03 5.58
C LEU A 248 -7.48 22.23 5.69
N LEU A 249 -7.99 23.29 5.07
CA LEU A 249 -9.41 23.60 5.02
C LEU A 249 -10.00 23.19 3.68
N ILE A 250 -11.08 22.42 3.72
CA ILE A 250 -11.87 22.01 2.56
C ILE A 250 -13.18 22.78 2.60
N GLU A 251 -13.36 23.69 1.64
CA GLU A 251 -14.58 24.47 1.49
C GLU A 251 -15.60 23.68 0.66
N THR A 252 -16.84 23.67 1.13
CA THR A 252 -17.97 23.06 0.43
C THR A 252 -18.95 24.14 -0.02
N LYS A 253 -19.77 23.85 -1.03
CA LYS A 253 -20.75 24.80 -1.57
C LYS A 253 -21.98 24.92 -0.67
N GLY A 254 -22.52 26.14 -0.60
CA GLY A 254 -23.75 26.45 0.10
C GLY A 254 -23.53 26.60 1.61
N ASP A 255 -24.55 26.27 2.41
CA ASP A 255 -24.49 26.35 3.88
C ASP A 255 -23.91 25.07 4.52
N LEU A 256 -23.26 24.20 3.73
CA LEU A 256 -22.60 23.01 4.25
C LEU A 256 -21.32 23.40 5.02
N PRO A 257 -21.00 22.71 6.13
CA PRO A 257 -19.83 23.05 6.92
C PRO A 257 -18.54 22.68 6.17
N SER A 258 -17.53 23.54 6.27
CA SER A 258 -16.17 23.23 5.83
C SER A 258 -15.56 22.12 6.69
N LEU A 259 -14.69 21.31 6.10
CA LEU A 259 -13.94 20.28 6.81
C LEU A 259 -12.52 20.77 7.07
N GLU A 260 -12.07 20.70 8.32
CA GLU A 260 -10.70 21.02 8.72
C GLU A 260 -9.93 19.72 8.98
N ILE A 261 -8.78 19.57 8.34
CA ILE A 261 -7.87 18.44 8.52
C ILE A 261 -6.59 18.94 9.19
N PRO A 262 -6.27 18.49 10.41
CA PRO A 262 -5.04 18.88 11.08
C PRO A 262 -3.82 18.30 10.35
N VAL A 263 -2.75 19.08 10.34
CA VAL A 263 -1.48 18.74 9.69
C VAL A 263 -0.35 18.90 10.71
N GLU A 264 0.47 17.86 10.89
CA GLU A 264 1.66 17.91 11.74
C GLU A 264 2.90 17.49 10.97
N LEU A 265 3.93 18.34 10.99
CA LEU A 265 5.23 18.07 10.39
C LEU A 265 6.29 18.14 11.49
N ARG A 266 7.01 17.05 11.76
CA ARG A 266 8.19 17.04 12.62
C ARG A 266 9.44 17.00 11.75
N LEU A 267 10.22 18.06 11.81
CA LEU A 267 11.54 18.13 11.17
C LEU A 267 12.61 17.71 12.16
N ARG A 268 13.26 16.60 11.88
CA ARG A 268 14.37 16.11 12.71
C ARG A 268 15.68 16.82 12.35
N PRO A 269 16.61 16.97 13.31
CA PRO A 269 17.96 17.38 12.97
C PRO A 269 18.59 16.37 12.02
N ILE A 270 19.30 16.90 11.02
CA ILE A 270 20.22 16.13 10.19
C ILE A 270 21.59 16.28 10.82
N GLU A 271 22.18 15.17 11.23
CA GLU A 271 23.56 15.09 11.69
C GLU A 271 24.43 14.45 10.61
N GLU A 272 25.68 14.87 10.54
CA GLU A 272 26.65 14.25 9.64
C GLU A 272 27.11 12.93 10.25
N TYR A 273 27.01 11.85 9.48
CA TYR A 273 27.59 10.57 9.87
C TYR A 273 29.09 10.64 9.62
N ARG A 274 29.87 10.65 10.70
CA ARG A 274 31.32 10.89 10.68
C ARG A 274 32.17 9.66 10.34
N GLU A 275 31.52 8.55 10.05
CA GLU A 275 32.18 7.28 9.77
C GLU A 275 31.89 6.86 8.32
N TYR A 276 32.62 5.87 7.84
CA TYR A 276 32.42 5.34 6.50
C TYR A 276 31.29 4.31 6.49
N VAL A 277 30.44 4.36 5.47
CA VAL A 277 29.62 3.19 5.11
C VAL A 277 30.41 2.26 4.20
N GLY A 278 30.28 0.95 4.41
CA GLY A 278 30.86 -0.05 3.54
C GLY A 278 29.86 -0.47 2.46
N ILE A 279 30.25 -0.39 1.19
CA ILE A 279 29.41 -0.76 0.04
C ILE A 279 30.11 -1.86 -0.75
N ASP A 280 29.55 -3.07 -0.70
CA ASP A 280 29.86 -4.08 -1.68
C ASP A 280 29.07 -3.80 -2.97
N PHE A 281 29.69 -3.13 -3.93
CA PHE A 281 29.02 -2.78 -5.18
C PHE A 281 29.12 -3.94 -6.18
N GLY A 282 28.40 -5.04 -5.98
CA GLY A 282 28.48 -6.19 -6.88
C GLY A 282 27.82 -6.00 -8.25
N THR A 283 28.07 -6.93 -9.18
CA THR A 283 27.51 -6.89 -10.56
C THR A 283 26.04 -7.28 -10.64
N THR A 284 25.56 -8.06 -9.66
CA THR A 284 24.20 -8.62 -9.65
C THR A 284 23.44 -8.10 -8.43
N ASN A 285 24.07 -8.21 -7.26
CA ASN A 285 23.56 -7.67 -6.03
C ASN A 285 24.66 -6.81 -5.40
N SER A 286 24.24 -5.81 -4.66
CA SER A 286 25.07 -4.99 -3.81
C SER A 286 24.66 -5.20 -2.36
N VAL A 287 25.59 -4.92 -1.44
CA VAL A 287 25.35 -4.92 -0.01
C VAL A 287 25.84 -3.59 0.54
N VAL A 288 25.12 -3.04 1.51
CA VAL A 288 25.59 -1.85 2.25
C VAL A 288 25.57 -2.14 3.73
N ALA A 289 26.62 -1.73 4.42
CA ALA A 289 26.79 -1.87 5.85
C ALA A 289 27.25 -0.56 6.47
N PHE A 290 26.90 -0.34 7.73
CA PHE A 290 27.35 0.81 8.52
C PHE A 290 27.80 0.33 9.90
N TRP A 291 28.67 1.09 10.54
CA TRP A 291 29.05 0.84 11.93
C TRP A 291 28.08 1.55 12.88
N ASP A 292 27.45 0.78 13.76
CA ASP A 292 26.54 1.30 14.76
C ASP A 292 27.34 1.75 15.99
N GLN A 293 27.42 3.06 16.20
CA GLN A 293 28.17 3.66 17.30
C GLN A 293 27.54 3.41 18.69
N ASP A 294 26.25 3.05 18.74
CA ASP A 294 25.56 2.81 20.02
C ASP A 294 25.93 1.46 20.64
N ASP A 295 26.17 0.45 19.82
CA ASP A 295 26.52 -0.91 20.27
C ASP A 295 27.86 -1.46 19.74
N ASP A 296 28.63 -0.63 19.04
CA ASP A 296 29.97 -0.93 18.52
C ASP A 296 29.99 -2.17 17.63
N GLN A 297 29.05 -2.25 16.67
CA GLN A 297 28.90 -3.40 15.77
C GLN A 297 28.65 -2.97 14.33
N VAL A 298 29.17 -3.75 13.39
CA VAL A 298 28.86 -3.60 11.96
C VAL A 298 27.45 -4.14 11.68
N ARG A 299 26.63 -3.35 11.01
CA ARG A 299 25.25 -3.66 10.65
C ARG A 299 25.13 -3.74 9.14
N VAL A 300 24.76 -4.91 8.63
CA VAL A 300 24.34 -5.07 7.23
C VAL A 300 22.91 -4.59 7.07
N VAL A 301 22.66 -3.79 6.04
CA VAL A 301 21.34 -3.22 5.76
C VAL A 301 20.49 -4.21 4.97
N GLU A 302 19.28 -4.47 5.49
CA GLU A 302 18.28 -5.28 4.82
C GLU A 302 17.09 -4.44 4.35
N ILE A 303 16.64 -4.64 3.12
CA ILE A 303 15.44 -4.00 2.55
C ILE A 303 14.50 -5.01 1.91
N GLY A 304 13.19 -4.69 1.92
CA GLY A 304 12.14 -5.48 1.29
C GLY A 304 11.56 -4.80 0.05
N THR A 305 10.54 -5.42 -0.55
CA THR A 305 9.77 -4.85 -1.68
C THR A 305 8.45 -4.24 -1.22
N SER A 306 7.90 -3.34 -2.04
CA SER A 306 6.56 -2.76 -1.88
C SER A 306 5.44 -3.80 -1.92
N LEU A 307 5.66 -4.97 -2.55
CA LEU A 307 4.75 -6.12 -2.57
C LEU A 307 4.83 -6.98 -1.31
N GLY A 308 5.72 -6.65 -0.37
CA GLY A 308 6.00 -7.44 0.82
C GLY A 308 7.11 -8.48 0.60
N GLY A 309 7.34 -9.33 1.62
CA GLY A 309 8.40 -10.32 1.65
C GLY A 309 9.39 -10.08 2.79
N SER A 310 10.24 -11.09 3.06
CA SER A 310 11.33 -10.93 4.02
C SER A 310 12.34 -9.92 3.49
N PRO A 311 12.78 -8.95 4.31
CA PRO A 311 13.92 -8.11 3.96
C PRO A 311 15.14 -8.97 3.60
N SER A 312 15.94 -8.49 2.66
CA SER A 312 17.16 -9.15 2.20
C SER A 312 18.33 -8.17 2.27
N PRO A 313 19.52 -8.62 2.69
CA PRO A 313 20.75 -7.83 2.60
C PRO A 313 21.29 -7.76 1.16
N LEU A 314 20.91 -8.71 0.30
CA LEU A 314 21.27 -8.71 -1.11
C LEU A 314 20.32 -7.77 -1.87
N ILE A 315 20.82 -6.58 -2.20
CA ILE A 315 20.10 -5.52 -2.88
C ILE A 315 20.39 -5.63 -4.39
N PRO A 316 19.41 -5.91 -5.25
CA PRO A 316 19.70 -6.07 -6.68
C PRO A 316 20.33 -4.82 -7.31
N SER A 317 21.44 -4.97 -8.04
CA SER A 317 22.14 -3.88 -8.73
C SER A 317 21.46 -3.56 -10.06
N LEU A 318 20.18 -3.21 -9.98
CA LEU A 318 19.30 -2.88 -11.10
C LEU A 318 18.73 -1.48 -10.94
N LEU A 319 18.59 -0.81 -12.07
CA LEU A 319 17.94 0.49 -12.18
C LEU A 319 16.90 0.42 -13.29
N ASP A 320 15.70 0.89 -13.01
CA ASP A 320 14.58 0.98 -13.95
C ASP A 320 14.12 2.44 -14.06
N ASN A 321 14.18 2.98 -15.27
CA ASN A 321 13.70 4.32 -15.56
C ASN A 321 12.15 4.32 -15.59
N THR A 322 11.52 5.09 -14.72
CA THR A 322 10.06 5.03 -14.53
C THR A 322 9.28 5.95 -15.46
N ASP A 323 9.89 7.02 -15.98
CA ASP A 323 9.31 7.93 -16.95
C ASP A 323 10.35 8.78 -17.71
N LYS A 324 9.94 9.43 -18.80
CA LYS A 324 10.82 10.35 -19.55
C LYS A 324 11.23 11.62 -18.78
N GLN A 325 10.89 11.73 -17.50
CA GLN A 325 11.13 12.91 -16.66
C GLN A 325 12.25 12.66 -15.64
N GLY A 326 12.91 11.49 -15.70
CA GLY A 326 14.10 11.17 -14.92
C GLY A 326 13.79 10.68 -13.52
N SER A 327 12.66 10.00 -13.32
CA SER A 327 12.42 9.23 -12.09
C SER A 327 12.87 7.78 -12.25
N TYR A 328 13.44 7.20 -11.18
CA TYR A 328 14.07 5.88 -11.21
C TYR A 328 13.57 5.00 -10.06
N ARG A 329 13.40 3.72 -10.35
CA ARG A 329 13.36 2.63 -9.36
C ARG A 329 14.73 1.98 -9.34
N ILE A 330 15.21 1.63 -8.15
CA ILE A 330 16.51 0.97 -7.97
C ILE A 330 16.32 -0.17 -6.99
N GLY A 331 17.11 -1.24 -7.13
CA GLY A 331 17.07 -2.32 -6.16
C GLY A 331 15.85 -3.23 -6.34
N PRO A 332 15.23 -3.67 -5.22
CA PRO A 332 14.11 -4.61 -5.27
C PRO A 332 12.92 -4.08 -6.08
N GLU A 333 12.67 -2.77 -6.10
CA GLU A 333 11.59 -2.18 -6.90
C GLU A 333 11.87 -2.22 -8.40
N ALA A 334 13.12 -2.07 -8.82
CA ALA A 334 13.50 -2.22 -10.23
C ALA A 334 13.36 -3.68 -10.68
N ALA A 335 13.69 -4.63 -9.80
CA ALA A 335 13.59 -6.06 -10.08
C ALA A 335 12.13 -6.51 -10.33
N LEU A 336 11.13 -5.85 -9.75
CA LEU A 336 9.71 -6.12 -10.03
C LEU A 336 9.31 -5.79 -11.47
N GLU A 337 10.02 -4.87 -12.11
CA GLU A 337 9.66 -4.29 -13.40
C GLU A 337 10.52 -4.82 -14.56
N GLU A 338 11.64 -5.47 -14.25
CA GLU A 338 12.63 -5.98 -15.22
C GLU A 338 11.98 -6.76 -16.37
N PHE A 339 10.98 -7.61 -16.08
CA PHE A 339 10.32 -8.43 -17.10
C PHE A 339 9.30 -7.67 -17.94
N SER A 340 8.73 -6.60 -17.38
CA SER A 340 7.67 -5.82 -18.01
C SER A 340 8.21 -4.69 -18.88
N ARG A 341 9.37 -4.12 -18.52
CA ARG A 341 9.99 -2.94 -19.19
C ARG A 341 11.51 -3.07 -19.39
N PRO A 342 11.98 -4.12 -20.05
CA PRO A 342 13.40 -4.44 -20.11
C PRO A 342 14.27 -3.43 -20.89
N GLU A 343 13.68 -2.58 -21.75
CA GLU A 343 14.40 -1.47 -22.39
C GLU A 343 14.56 -0.23 -21.50
N TRP A 344 13.85 -0.18 -20.37
CA TRP A 344 13.96 0.88 -19.36
C TRP A 344 14.79 0.43 -18.16
N THR A 345 15.05 -0.88 -18.05
CA THR A 345 15.83 -1.47 -16.98
C THR A 345 17.27 -1.76 -17.42
N VAL A 346 18.24 -1.31 -16.64
CA VAL A 346 19.66 -1.61 -16.80
C VAL A 346 20.17 -2.47 -15.63
N ARG A 347 21.03 -3.43 -15.95
CA ARG A 347 21.65 -4.36 -14.99
C ARG A 347 23.13 -4.51 -15.26
N SER A 348 23.87 -5.01 -14.28
CA SER A 348 25.29 -5.34 -14.41
C SER A 348 26.14 -4.16 -14.89
N VAL A 349 25.79 -2.95 -14.41
CA VAL A 349 26.48 -1.69 -14.71
C VAL A 349 27.98 -1.81 -14.46
N LYS A 350 28.39 -2.51 -13.39
CA LYS A 350 29.80 -2.77 -13.04
C LYS A 350 30.61 -3.42 -14.17
N ARG A 351 30.00 -4.18 -15.08
CA ARG A 351 30.71 -4.79 -16.23
C ARG A 351 31.05 -3.80 -17.35
N ILE A 352 30.32 -2.70 -17.44
CA ILE A 352 30.53 -1.68 -18.48
C ILE A 352 31.28 -0.46 -17.95
N MET A 353 31.59 -0.42 -16.64
CA MET A 353 32.42 0.63 -16.03
C MET A 353 33.83 0.68 -16.62
N GLY A 354 34.32 1.89 -16.90
CA GLY A 354 35.64 2.12 -17.49
C GLY A 354 35.76 1.78 -18.98
N TYR A 355 34.65 1.43 -19.64
CA TYR A 355 34.58 1.22 -21.09
C TYR A 355 33.76 2.34 -21.74
N ASP A 356 34.20 2.86 -22.90
CA ASP A 356 33.52 3.91 -23.70
C ASP A 356 32.23 3.39 -24.35
N LYS A 357 31.24 3.02 -23.54
CA LYS A 357 29.95 2.55 -24.03
C LYS A 357 28.81 3.00 -23.13
N ASP A 358 28.17 4.08 -23.56
CA ASP A 358 26.92 4.55 -22.99
C ASP A 358 25.80 3.51 -23.17
N TRP A 359 24.89 3.49 -22.21
CA TRP A 359 23.60 2.83 -22.36
C TRP A 359 22.64 3.79 -23.05
N ASP A 360 22.12 3.39 -24.22
CA ASP A 360 21.09 4.12 -24.95
C ASP A 360 19.75 4.00 -24.21
N GLY A 361 19.54 4.85 -23.20
CA GLY A 361 18.30 4.91 -22.44
C GLY A 361 17.11 5.41 -23.26
N PRO A 362 15.87 5.20 -22.76
CA PRO A 362 14.63 5.51 -23.48
C PRO A 362 14.40 7.01 -23.70
N ASP A 363 15.06 7.86 -22.92
CA ASP A 363 15.01 9.32 -23.00
C ASP A 363 16.34 9.90 -23.50
N ARG A 364 17.49 9.42 -23.00
CA ARG A 364 18.83 9.85 -23.41
C ARG A 364 19.89 8.77 -23.19
N PRO A 365 21.09 8.90 -23.77
CA PRO A 365 22.23 8.09 -23.37
C PRO A 365 22.68 8.40 -21.93
N TYR A 366 23.12 7.35 -21.23
CA TYR A 366 23.68 7.41 -19.87
C TYR A 366 25.04 6.76 -19.85
N SER A 367 26.02 7.39 -19.19
CA SER A 367 27.33 6.77 -18.98
C SER A 367 27.25 5.70 -17.88
N PRO A 368 28.14 4.70 -17.89
CA PRO A 368 28.23 3.71 -16.82
C PRO A 368 28.38 4.33 -15.42
N GLU A 369 29.17 5.39 -15.29
CA GLU A 369 29.42 6.08 -14.02
C GLU A 369 28.16 6.78 -13.50
N GLU A 370 27.37 7.36 -14.39
CA GLU A 370 26.08 7.96 -14.03
C GLU A 370 25.09 6.91 -13.53
N LEU A 371 25.03 5.74 -14.18
CA LEU A 371 24.16 4.66 -13.73
C LEU A 371 24.65 4.09 -12.38
N ALA A 372 25.96 3.95 -12.21
CA ALA A 372 26.55 3.50 -10.96
C ALA A 372 26.29 4.51 -9.82
N SER A 373 26.39 5.82 -10.09
CA SER A 373 26.17 6.85 -9.07
C SER A 373 24.74 6.86 -8.54
N LEU A 374 23.75 6.58 -9.40
CA LEU A 374 22.36 6.44 -8.99
C LEU A 374 22.17 5.24 -8.05
N ILE A 375 22.82 4.11 -8.35
CA ILE A 375 22.78 2.91 -7.49
C ILE A 375 23.50 3.18 -6.16
N LEU A 376 24.69 3.77 -6.19
CA LEU A 376 25.45 4.13 -4.98
C LEU A 376 24.66 5.09 -4.08
N ARG A 377 24.07 6.15 -4.65
CA ARG A 377 23.22 7.07 -3.89
C ARG A 377 22.04 6.37 -3.25
N PHE A 378 21.40 5.44 -3.95
CA PHE A 378 20.31 4.63 -3.38
C PHE A 378 20.79 3.77 -2.20
N LEU A 379 21.94 3.09 -2.33
CA LEU A 379 22.50 2.28 -1.24
C LEU A 379 22.81 3.13 0.00
N VAL A 380 23.36 4.33 -0.20
CA VAL A 380 23.63 5.30 0.86
C VAL A 380 22.33 5.76 1.53
N GLN A 381 21.30 6.12 0.76
CA GLN A 381 19.98 6.51 1.31
C GLN A 381 19.34 5.39 2.13
N VAL A 382 19.50 4.16 1.67
CA VAL A 382 19.01 2.97 2.38
C VAL A 382 19.75 2.80 3.72
N ALA A 383 21.06 3.07 3.78
CA ALA A 383 21.83 3.09 5.03
C ALA A 383 21.43 4.25 5.97
N GLU A 384 21.30 5.47 5.47
CA GLU A 384 20.84 6.65 6.20
C GLU A 384 19.47 6.42 6.85
N LYS A 385 18.55 5.82 6.09
CA LYS A 385 17.23 5.42 6.59
C LYS A 385 17.34 4.41 7.75
N LYS A 386 18.19 3.39 7.63
CA LYS A 386 18.40 2.41 8.70
C LYS A 386 19.05 2.99 9.95
N LEU A 387 20.05 3.87 9.78
CA LEU A 387 20.63 4.65 10.87
C LEU A 387 19.56 5.49 11.57
N THR A 388 18.66 6.11 10.80
CA THR A 388 17.55 6.91 11.32
C THR A 388 16.51 6.08 12.09
N GLU A 389 16.13 4.91 11.55
CA GLU A 389 15.21 3.98 12.21
C GLU A 389 15.74 3.52 13.58
N ARG A 390 17.06 3.39 13.73
CA ARG A 390 17.70 2.93 14.97
C ARG A 390 17.93 4.04 15.98
N SER A 391 18.64 5.09 15.58
CA SER A 391 19.04 6.18 16.49
C SER A 391 17.92 7.19 16.74
N GLY A 392 16.95 7.28 15.83
CA GLY A 392 15.98 8.37 15.78
C GLY A 392 16.54 9.70 15.26
N ILE A 393 17.83 9.78 14.98
CA ILE A 393 18.53 10.93 14.40
C ILE A 393 18.65 10.71 12.90
N HIS A 394 18.34 11.73 12.09
CA HIS A 394 18.60 11.58 10.67
C HIS A 394 20.07 11.83 10.38
N TYR A 395 20.72 10.87 9.75
CA TYR A 395 22.11 10.99 9.36
C TYR A 395 22.22 11.28 7.87
N GLN A 396 23.11 12.21 7.53
CA GLN A 396 23.59 12.37 6.17
C GLN A 396 24.96 11.69 6.07
N VAL A 397 25.09 10.77 5.14
CA VAL A 397 26.34 10.04 4.88
C VAL A 397 27.06 10.70 3.71
N SER A 398 28.27 11.18 3.96
CA SER A 398 29.17 11.77 2.96
C SER A 398 30.34 10.85 2.61
N GLN A 399 30.67 9.86 3.44
CA GLN A 399 31.85 9.01 3.24
C GLN A 399 31.49 7.54 3.05
N ALA A 400 32.12 6.88 2.09
CA ALA A 400 31.93 5.45 1.83
C ALA A 400 33.21 4.77 1.33
N ILE A 401 33.37 3.50 1.70
CA ILE A 401 34.33 2.56 1.12
C ILE A 401 33.58 1.65 0.16
N VAL A 402 33.98 1.61 -1.11
CA VAL A 402 33.32 0.82 -2.17
C VAL A 402 34.23 -0.30 -2.62
N THR A 403 33.70 -1.53 -2.72
CA THR A 403 34.48 -2.68 -3.17
C THR A 403 34.62 -2.78 -4.68
N VAL A 404 35.80 -3.20 -5.15
CA VAL A 404 36.08 -3.50 -6.56
C VAL A 404 36.78 -4.85 -6.72
N PRO A 405 36.64 -5.54 -7.85
CA PRO A 405 37.38 -6.77 -8.12
C PRO A 405 38.87 -6.47 -8.11
N ALA A 406 39.68 -7.37 -7.58
CA ALA A 406 41.14 -7.19 -7.56
C ALA A 406 41.76 -7.17 -8.97
N SER A 407 41.02 -7.59 -10.01
CA SER A 407 41.43 -7.49 -11.40
C SER A 407 41.12 -6.14 -12.08
N PHE A 408 40.44 -5.21 -11.38
CA PHE A 408 40.18 -3.88 -11.93
C PHE A 408 41.48 -3.09 -12.10
N PHE A 409 41.60 -2.44 -13.26
CA PHE A 409 42.71 -1.54 -13.58
C PHE A 409 42.35 -0.08 -13.25
N ASP A 410 43.34 0.80 -13.19
CA ASP A 410 43.22 2.21 -12.75
C ASP A 410 42.01 2.95 -13.36
N LEU A 411 41.74 2.77 -14.66
CA LEU A 411 40.60 3.42 -15.34
C LEU A 411 39.24 3.02 -14.76
N GLN A 412 39.09 1.77 -14.31
CA GLN A 412 37.84 1.28 -13.72
C GLN A 412 37.68 1.75 -12.27
N CYS A 413 38.78 1.84 -11.51
CA CYS A 413 38.78 2.45 -10.17
C CYS A 413 38.41 3.93 -10.23
N GLN A 414 39.01 4.69 -11.16
CA GLN A 414 38.64 6.09 -11.41
C GLN A 414 37.16 6.25 -11.82
N ALA A 415 36.62 5.32 -12.61
CA ALA A 415 35.21 5.32 -12.97
C ALA A 415 34.30 5.13 -11.74
N ILE A 416 34.70 4.27 -10.79
CA ILE A 416 33.99 4.06 -9.52
C ILE A 416 34.08 5.31 -8.65
N LEU A 417 35.25 5.92 -8.50
CA LEU A 417 35.42 7.17 -7.75
C LEU A 417 34.56 8.30 -8.32
N LYS A 418 34.55 8.47 -9.63
CA LYS A 418 33.68 9.43 -10.31
C LYS A 418 32.20 9.15 -10.03
N ALA A 419 31.80 7.88 -9.99
CA ALA A 419 30.44 7.50 -9.61
C ALA A 419 30.14 7.83 -8.14
N CYS A 420 31.10 7.67 -7.23
CA CYS A 420 30.98 8.11 -5.83
C CYS A 420 30.78 9.63 -5.72
N GLU A 421 31.60 10.44 -6.41
CA GLU A 421 31.44 11.89 -6.44
C GLU A 421 30.06 12.31 -6.96
N MET A 422 29.60 11.69 -8.05
CA MET A 422 28.28 11.92 -8.62
C MET A 422 27.14 11.48 -7.69
N ALA A 423 27.39 10.52 -6.79
CA ALA A 423 26.47 10.10 -5.73
C ALA A 423 26.48 11.04 -4.51
N GLY A 424 27.32 12.08 -4.51
CA GLY A 424 27.49 13.02 -3.41
C GLY A 424 28.38 12.48 -2.29
N LEU A 425 29.25 11.53 -2.59
CA LEU A 425 30.23 10.99 -1.65
C LEU A 425 31.57 11.71 -1.82
N GLU A 426 32.22 11.98 -0.70
CA GLU A 426 33.56 12.55 -0.63
C GLU A 426 34.58 11.47 -1.03
N VAL A 427 35.46 11.83 -1.96
CA VAL A 427 36.58 11.01 -2.41
C VAL A 427 37.85 11.68 -1.91
N GLU A 428 38.58 10.99 -1.04
CA GLU A 428 39.86 11.44 -0.53
C GLU A 428 41.00 10.84 -1.38
N GLU A 429 41.95 11.68 -1.79
CA GLU A 429 43.23 11.23 -2.35
C GLU A 429 44.23 11.12 -1.17
N VAL A 430 44.69 9.91 -0.87
CA VAL A 430 45.69 9.70 0.18
C VAL A 430 47.07 9.56 -0.47
N GLU A 431 47.98 10.44 -0.06
CA GLU A 431 49.41 10.29 -0.36
C GLU A 431 49.89 8.97 0.26
N ALA A 432 50.39 8.05 -0.57
CA ALA A 432 50.93 6.81 -0.07
C ALA A 432 52.07 7.11 0.94
N PRO A 433 52.07 6.48 2.13
CA PRO A 433 53.11 6.74 3.11
C PRO A 433 54.47 6.36 2.52
N ASP A 434 55.39 7.33 2.45
CA ASP A 434 56.81 7.24 2.04
C ASP A 434 57.35 5.79 2.02
N ARG A 435 57.01 5.04 0.96
CA ARG A 435 57.78 3.86 0.62
C ARG A 435 59.07 4.44 0.05
N LYS A 436 60.23 3.97 0.53
CA LYS A 436 61.50 4.25 -0.14
C LYS A 436 61.44 3.62 -1.53
N VAL A 437 60.90 4.35 -2.49
CA VAL A 437 60.86 3.99 -3.90
C VAL A 437 62.23 4.38 -4.48
N ASP A 438 62.85 3.47 -5.23
CA ASP A 438 63.99 3.80 -6.10
C ASP A 438 63.61 5.00 -7.01
N GLU A 439 64.55 5.92 -7.26
CA GLU A 439 64.34 7.26 -7.86
C GLU A 439 63.69 7.33 -9.27
N ASP A 440 63.15 6.23 -9.82
CA ASP A 440 62.66 6.12 -11.20
C ASP A 440 61.17 5.69 -11.35
N LEU A 441 60.37 5.64 -10.28
CA LEU A 441 58.93 5.33 -10.37
C LEU A 441 58.07 6.50 -9.86
N GLU A 442 57.08 6.90 -10.66
CA GLU A 442 56.10 7.95 -10.35
C GLU A 442 55.38 7.63 -9.02
N GLU A 443 55.08 8.66 -8.22
CA GLU A 443 54.39 8.56 -6.93
C GLU A 443 53.02 7.85 -7.11
N GLU A 444 52.91 6.62 -6.62
CA GLU A 444 51.69 5.81 -6.66
C GLU A 444 50.75 6.28 -5.53
N TYR A 445 49.72 7.05 -5.85
CA TYR A 445 48.65 7.41 -4.90
C TYR A 445 47.74 6.19 -4.66
N GLN A 446 47.35 5.95 -3.41
CA GLN A 446 46.37 4.91 -3.09
C GLN A 446 45.02 5.58 -2.78
N GLU A 447 44.02 5.30 -3.61
CA GLU A 447 42.67 5.85 -3.48
C GLU A 447 41.99 5.28 -2.22
N SER A 448 41.68 6.10 -1.20
CA SER A 448 41.23 5.60 0.12
C SER A 448 39.80 5.08 0.15
N ASN A 449 38.99 5.45 -0.84
CA ASN A 449 37.57 5.11 -0.89
C ASN A 449 37.30 3.78 -1.61
N VAL A 450 38.32 3.15 -2.20
CA VAL A 450 38.19 1.89 -2.94
C VAL A 450 38.95 0.80 -2.20
N LEU A 451 38.28 -0.33 -1.99
CA LEU A 451 38.88 -1.52 -1.39
C LEU A 451 38.71 -2.69 -2.35
N ASP A 452 39.75 -3.48 -2.56
CA ASP A 452 39.57 -4.69 -3.36
C ASP A 452 38.73 -5.73 -2.60
N GLU A 453 37.82 -6.40 -3.30
CA GLU A 453 36.91 -7.44 -2.80
C GLU A 453 37.65 -8.53 -1.99
N PRO A 454 38.82 -9.07 -2.42
CA PRO A 454 39.51 -10.07 -1.62
C PRO A 454 40.11 -9.52 -0.33
N SER A 455 40.61 -8.28 -0.32
CA SER A 455 41.01 -7.62 0.93
C SER A 455 39.83 -7.44 1.88
N ALA A 456 38.68 -6.99 1.38
CA ALA A 456 37.46 -6.88 2.19
C ALA A 456 37.05 -8.23 2.82
N ALA A 457 37.12 -9.32 2.04
CA ALA A 457 36.83 -10.67 2.53
C ALA A 457 37.84 -11.14 3.60
N ALA A 458 39.13 -10.85 3.40
CA ALA A 458 40.17 -11.19 4.37
C ALA A 458 40.01 -10.41 5.69
N LEU A 459 39.69 -9.11 5.62
CA LEU A 459 39.42 -8.27 6.79
C LEU A 459 38.16 -8.74 7.54
N TYR A 460 37.11 -9.11 6.83
CA TYR A 460 35.90 -9.67 7.44
C TYR A 460 36.18 -11.00 8.15
N LEU A 461 36.95 -11.90 7.52
CA LEU A 461 37.36 -13.16 8.14
C LEU A 461 38.14 -12.91 9.44
N LEU A 462 39.09 -11.96 9.41
CA LEU A 462 39.85 -11.58 10.60
C LEU A 462 38.96 -11.05 11.73
N TYR A 463 38.05 -10.11 11.42
CA TYR A 463 37.09 -9.58 12.36
C TYR A 463 36.27 -10.70 13.00
N HIS A 464 35.70 -11.58 12.18
CA HIS A 464 34.84 -12.66 12.65
C HIS A 464 35.58 -13.70 13.50
N LEU A 465 36.82 -14.07 13.13
CA LEU A 465 37.60 -15.03 13.91
C LEU A 465 38.03 -14.47 15.28
N ARG A 466 38.26 -13.16 15.38
CA ARG A 466 38.56 -12.48 16.66
C ARG A 466 37.33 -12.36 17.56
N GLU A 467 36.20 -11.90 17.01
CA GLU A 467 34.97 -11.67 17.79
C GLU A 467 34.21 -12.96 18.16
N GLU A 468 34.04 -13.89 17.20
CA GLU A 468 33.18 -15.08 17.40
C GLU A 468 33.96 -16.39 17.56
N GLY A 469 35.19 -16.45 17.04
CA GLY A 469 35.94 -17.70 16.92
C GLY A 469 36.61 -18.18 18.21
N GLY A 470 36.95 -17.26 19.14
CA GLY A 470 37.78 -17.59 20.31
C GLY A 470 39.17 -18.15 19.94
N LEU A 471 39.63 -17.87 18.71
CA LEU A 471 40.86 -18.37 18.12
C LEU A 471 41.97 -17.32 18.10
N GLU A 472 41.82 -16.21 18.85
CA GLU A 472 42.79 -15.09 18.88
C GLU A 472 44.23 -15.58 19.07
N ASP A 473 44.46 -16.42 20.07
CA ASP A 473 45.78 -16.98 20.37
C ASP A 473 46.37 -17.82 19.22
N GLU A 474 45.54 -18.53 18.45
CA GLU A 474 45.99 -19.34 17.30
C GLU A 474 46.23 -18.48 16.05
N LEU A 475 45.41 -17.45 15.83
CA LEU A 475 45.59 -16.49 14.76
C LEU A 475 46.85 -15.67 14.95
N ASP A 476 47.08 -15.12 16.14
CA ASP A 476 48.28 -14.35 16.43
C ASP A 476 49.53 -15.22 16.24
N GLN A 477 49.49 -16.49 16.66
CA GLN A 477 50.58 -17.45 16.38
C GLN A 477 50.79 -17.78 14.90
N LEU A 478 49.75 -17.70 14.07
CA LEU A 478 49.86 -17.92 12.62
C LEU A 478 50.40 -16.67 11.90
N MET A 479 50.01 -15.48 12.36
CA MET A 479 50.42 -14.19 11.81
C MET A 479 51.84 -13.77 12.24
N ASP A 480 52.29 -14.18 13.43
CA ASP A 480 53.63 -13.89 13.98
C ASP A 480 54.75 -14.74 13.36
N ARG A 481 54.41 -15.72 12.51
CA ARG A 481 55.42 -16.51 11.80
C ARG A 481 56.17 -15.63 10.80
N ASP A 482 57.46 -15.92 10.57
CA ASP A 482 58.28 -15.24 9.56
C ASP A 482 57.61 -15.20 8.16
N GLU A 483 56.74 -16.18 7.86
CA GLU A 483 55.99 -16.30 6.62
C GLU A 483 54.53 -15.77 6.69
N GLY A 484 53.99 -15.45 7.86
CA GLY A 484 52.59 -15.01 8.03
C GLY A 484 51.52 -16.03 7.61
N LEU A 485 50.25 -15.67 7.80
CA LEU A 485 49.09 -16.47 7.39
C LEU A 485 48.76 -16.19 5.92
N HIS A 486 48.77 -17.24 5.09
CA HIS A 486 48.37 -17.15 3.69
C HIS A 486 46.91 -17.55 3.52
N LEU A 487 46.15 -16.70 2.82
CA LEU A 487 44.76 -16.90 2.48
C LEU A 487 44.63 -17.05 0.96
N LEU A 488 43.80 -18.00 0.53
CA LEU A 488 43.33 -18.07 -0.84
C LEU A 488 41.87 -17.62 -0.86
N VAL A 489 41.63 -16.46 -1.46
CA VAL A 489 40.29 -15.91 -1.64
C VAL A 489 39.79 -16.29 -3.02
N PHE A 490 38.67 -17.03 -3.05
CA PHE A 490 38.00 -17.45 -4.28
C PHE A 490 36.66 -16.72 -4.38
N ASP A 491 36.63 -15.62 -5.13
CA ASP A 491 35.43 -14.84 -5.37
C ASP A 491 34.78 -15.26 -6.69
N TYR A 492 33.64 -15.95 -6.58
CA TYR A 492 32.85 -16.39 -7.74
C TYR A 492 31.55 -15.58 -7.79
N GLY A 493 31.64 -14.37 -8.33
CA GLY A 493 30.52 -13.45 -8.45
C GLY A 493 29.52 -13.82 -9.54
N GLY A 494 28.49 -12.99 -9.70
CA GLY A 494 27.57 -13.07 -10.84
C GLY A 494 28.26 -12.71 -12.16
N GLY A 495 29.24 -11.82 -12.06
CA GLY A 495 29.94 -11.17 -13.15
C GLY A 495 31.23 -11.87 -13.58
N THR A 496 32.08 -12.13 -12.60
CA THR A 496 33.50 -12.44 -12.73
C THR A 496 33.90 -13.55 -11.77
N LEU A 497 35.08 -14.12 -12.02
CA LEU A 497 35.78 -14.98 -11.09
C LEU A 497 37.12 -14.32 -10.79
N ASP A 498 37.38 -14.04 -9.53
CA ASP A 498 38.63 -13.45 -9.06
C ASP A 498 39.23 -14.38 -7.99
N ILE A 499 40.49 -14.76 -8.19
CA ILE A 499 41.25 -15.61 -7.28
C ILE A 499 42.44 -14.80 -6.80
N SER A 500 42.51 -14.57 -5.50
CA SER A 500 43.61 -13.82 -4.91
C SER A 500 44.30 -14.60 -3.80
N VAL A 501 45.62 -14.51 -3.76
CA VAL A 501 46.42 -14.97 -2.63
C VAL A 501 46.74 -13.74 -1.79
N ALA A 502 46.31 -13.76 -0.54
CA ALA A 502 46.59 -12.71 0.42
C ALA A 502 47.51 -13.26 1.52
N ARG A 503 48.34 -12.38 2.07
CA ARG A 503 49.17 -12.66 3.23
C ARG A 503 48.80 -11.70 4.35
N LEU A 504 48.62 -12.25 5.54
CA LEU A 504 48.40 -11.55 6.78
C LEU A 504 49.60 -11.76 7.70
N SER A 505 50.20 -10.68 8.17
CA SER A 505 51.35 -10.73 9.08
C SER A 505 51.29 -9.63 10.12
N THR A 506 51.89 -9.88 11.28
CA THR A 506 52.09 -8.88 12.31
C THR A 506 53.34 -8.04 12.00
N LEU A 507 53.22 -6.72 12.06
CA LEU A 507 54.32 -5.78 11.94
C LEU A 507 55.12 -5.68 13.25
N GLU A 508 56.34 -5.15 13.18
CA GLU A 508 57.22 -5.01 14.36
C GLU A 508 56.62 -4.10 15.46
N ASP A 509 55.74 -3.17 15.09
CA ASP A 509 55.03 -2.28 16.01
C ASP A 509 53.72 -2.88 16.58
N GLY A 510 53.41 -4.12 16.22
CA GLY A 510 52.17 -4.82 16.60
C GLY A 510 50.98 -4.51 15.69
N GLY A 511 51.15 -3.72 14.62
CA GLY A 511 50.14 -3.53 13.59
C GLY A 511 49.91 -4.80 12.77
N LEU A 512 48.81 -4.86 12.02
CA LEU A 512 48.54 -5.93 11.05
C LEU A 512 48.81 -5.42 9.63
N GLU A 513 49.54 -6.19 8.84
CA GLU A 513 49.71 -5.98 7.41
C GLU A 513 48.90 -7.04 6.64
N LEU A 514 48.00 -6.56 5.77
CA LEU A 514 47.36 -7.35 4.73
C LEU A 514 48.00 -7.00 3.40
N ARG A 515 48.53 -8.01 2.70
CA ARG A 515 49.12 -7.84 1.37
C ARG A 515 48.53 -8.84 0.38
N ILE A 516 47.98 -8.34 -0.72
CA ILE A 516 47.67 -9.18 -1.89
C ILE A 516 48.99 -9.54 -2.58
N LEU A 517 49.32 -10.83 -2.60
CA LEU A 517 50.54 -11.35 -3.22
C LEU A 517 50.36 -11.61 -4.72
N ALA A 518 49.18 -12.09 -5.08
CA ALA A 518 48.84 -12.44 -6.45
C ALA A 518 47.33 -12.36 -6.65
N THR A 519 46.92 -11.89 -7.83
CA THR A 519 45.54 -11.93 -8.28
C THR A 519 45.51 -12.45 -9.71
N CYS A 520 44.57 -13.35 -9.98
CA CYS A 520 44.21 -13.75 -11.33
C CYS A 520 42.69 -13.84 -11.42
N GLY A 521 42.13 -13.71 -12.62
CA GLY A 521 40.67 -13.72 -12.76
C GLY A 521 40.20 -13.92 -14.19
N ASN A 522 38.88 -14.00 -14.33
CA ASN A 522 38.19 -14.12 -15.61
C ASN A 522 36.89 -13.30 -15.58
N ASP A 523 36.90 -12.21 -16.33
CA ASP A 523 35.80 -11.24 -16.47
C ASP A 523 34.55 -11.80 -17.17
N ARG A 524 34.64 -13.02 -17.73
CA ARG A 524 33.57 -13.71 -18.47
C ARG A 524 33.05 -14.95 -17.77
N LEU A 525 33.67 -15.36 -16.66
CA LEU A 525 33.28 -16.55 -15.92
C LEU A 525 32.64 -16.14 -14.61
N GLY A 526 31.32 -16.31 -14.50
CA GLY A 526 30.56 -16.01 -13.30
C GLY A 526 29.15 -16.58 -13.38
N GLY A 527 28.29 -16.24 -12.41
CA GLY A 527 26.91 -16.73 -12.32
C GLY A 527 26.08 -16.54 -13.61
N ASP A 528 26.23 -15.43 -14.32
CA ASP A 528 25.53 -15.16 -15.59
C ASP A 528 25.94 -16.12 -16.71
N HIS A 529 27.21 -16.54 -16.73
CA HIS A 529 27.70 -17.52 -17.71
C HIS A 529 27.07 -18.89 -17.46
N LEU A 530 26.93 -19.27 -16.19
CA LEU A 530 26.23 -20.50 -15.80
C LEU A 530 24.78 -20.48 -16.28
N ASP A 531 24.09 -19.34 -16.13
CA ASP A 531 22.70 -19.19 -16.59
C ASP A 531 22.60 -19.39 -18.11
N ILE A 532 23.52 -18.80 -18.88
CA ILE A 532 23.57 -18.97 -20.34
C ILE A 532 23.83 -20.43 -20.74
N VAL A 533 24.74 -21.12 -20.05
CA VAL A 533 25.05 -22.53 -20.29
C VAL A 533 23.81 -23.40 -20.02
N LEU A 534 23.12 -23.15 -18.91
CA LEU A 534 21.89 -23.85 -18.54
C LEU A 534 20.74 -23.57 -19.52
N MET A 535 20.48 -22.32 -19.86
CA MET A 535 19.47 -21.95 -20.85
C MET A 535 19.69 -22.69 -22.19
N ARG A 536 20.94 -22.73 -22.66
CA ARG A 536 21.30 -23.42 -23.90
C ARG A 536 21.04 -24.92 -23.84
N ASP A 537 21.29 -25.53 -22.69
CA ASP A 537 21.02 -26.94 -22.48
C ASP A 537 19.51 -27.24 -22.54
N PHE A 538 18.69 -26.37 -21.95
CA PHE A 538 17.23 -26.50 -21.95
C PHE A 538 16.55 -26.19 -23.29
N PHE A 539 17.22 -25.53 -24.23
CA PHE A 539 16.66 -25.31 -25.57
C PHE A 539 16.36 -26.62 -26.31
N ALA A 540 17.12 -27.69 -26.03
CA ALA A 540 16.85 -29.01 -26.58
C ALA A 540 15.51 -29.57 -26.05
N ASP A 541 15.28 -29.44 -24.74
CA ASP A 541 14.05 -29.89 -24.07
C ASP A 541 12.84 -29.08 -24.57
N ALA A 542 13.00 -27.76 -24.73
CA ALA A 542 11.97 -26.91 -25.29
C ALA A 542 11.61 -27.28 -26.73
N ARG A 543 12.58 -27.54 -27.60
CA ARG A 543 12.31 -28.02 -28.97
C ARG A 543 11.64 -29.39 -29.00
N ALA A 544 12.00 -30.28 -28.08
CA ALA A 544 11.41 -31.60 -28.00
C ALA A 544 9.91 -31.53 -27.65
N LYS A 545 9.52 -30.61 -26.75
CA LYS A 545 8.12 -30.41 -26.35
C LYS A 545 7.34 -29.48 -27.29
N TYR A 546 7.99 -28.43 -27.78
CA TYR A 546 7.43 -27.40 -28.65
C TYR A 546 8.35 -27.20 -29.86
N SER A 547 8.11 -27.97 -30.92
CA SER A 547 8.97 -28.01 -32.12
C SER A 547 9.07 -26.69 -32.88
N ALA A 548 8.10 -25.80 -32.67
CA ALA A 548 8.04 -24.45 -33.23
C ALA A 548 8.95 -23.44 -32.49
N PHE A 549 9.48 -23.78 -31.30
CA PHE A 549 10.28 -22.87 -30.50
C PHE A 549 11.43 -22.21 -31.29
N ASP A 550 11.37 -20.88 -31.45
CA ASP A 550 12.44 -20.10 -32.08
C ASP A 550 13.48 -19.69 -31.02
N GLU A 551 14.47 -20.56 -30.78
CA GLU A 551 15.55 -20.27 -29.83
C GLU A 551 16.34 -19.00 -30.17
N SER A 552 16.31 -18.53 -31.41
CA SER A 552 17.08 -17.35 -31.82
C SER A 552 16.52 -16.06 -31.21
N LEU A 553 15.24 -16.04 -30.84
CA LEU A 553 14.62 -14.96 -30.06
C LEU A 553 15.23 -14.83 -28.67
N ILE A 554 15.67 -15.96 -28.10
CA ILE A 554 16.25 -16.02 -26.77
C ILE A 554 17.77 -15.85 -26.82
N ARG A 555 18.43 -16.51 -27.78
CA ARG A 555 19.90 -16.59 -27.88
C ARG A 555 20.56 -15.36 -28.47
N ALA A 556 19.87 -14.58 -29.31
CA ALA A 556 20.46 -13.41 -29.95
C ALA A 556 20.93 -12.38 -28.90
N ASN A 557 21.98 -11.62 -29.20
CA ASN A 557 22.26 -10.41 -28.41
C ASN A 557 21.25 -9.31 -28.78
N TYR A 558 21.15 -8.27 -27.95
CA TYR A 558 20.17 -7.20 -28.12
C TYR A 558 20.27 -6.55 -29.50
N GLN A 559 21.48 -6.16 -29.94
CA GLN A 559 21.70 -5.49 -31.24
C GLN A 559 21.23 -6.34 -32.42
N LYS A 560 21.53 -7.65 -32.41
CA LYS A 560 21.09 -8.56 -33.47
C LYS A 560 19.57 -8.73 -33.47
N LEU A 561 18.96 -8.77 -32.28
CA LEU A 561 17.52 -8.89 -32.14
C LEU A 561 16.79 -7.59 -32.55
N GLN A 562 17.34 -6.43 -32.19
CA GLN A 562 16.84 -5.12 -32.59
C GLN A 562 16.92 -4.95 -34.10
N ARG A 563 18.06 -5.30 -34.71
CA ARG A 563 18.20 -5.32 -36.17
C ARG A 563 17.18 -6.25 -36.83
N ARG A 564 16.97 -7.45 -36.28
CA ARG A 564 15.94 -8.38 -36.77
C ARG A 564 14.54 -7.78 -36.66
N ARG A 565 14.23 -7.11 -35.55
CA ARG A 565 12.97 -6.37 -35.36
C ARG A 565 12.77 -5.30 -36.43
N GLU A 566 13.80 -4.52 -36.75
CA GLU A 566 13.73 -3.48 -37.78
C GLU A 566 13.55 -4.08 -39.18
N GLU A 567 14.31 -5.14 -39.49
CA GLU A 567 14.26 -5.83 -40.79
C GLU A 567 12.91 -6.54 -41.02
N GLU A 568 12.33 -7.13 -39.98
CA GLU A 568 11.07 -7.89 -40.03
C GLU A 568 9.83 -7.06 -39.62
N GLY A 569 10.02 -5.81 -39.20
CA GLY A 569 8.94 -4.87 -38.87
C GLY A 569 8.10 -5.25 -37.65
N TRP A 570 8.70 -5.72 -36.56
CA TRP A 570 7.93 -6.18 -35.39
C TRP A 570 7.21 -5.03 -34.67
N PRO A 571 5.90 -5.18 -34.37
CA PRO A 571 5.19 -4.26 -33.49
C PRO A 571 5.84 -4.19 -32.10
N GLU A 572 5.63 -3.07 -31.41
CA GLU A 572 6.14 -2.84 -30.04
C GLU A 572 5.66 -3.93 -29.06
N ASP A 573 4.39 -4.34 -29.14
CA ASP A 573 3.86 -5.46 -28.34
C ASP A 573 4.60 -6.79 -28.58
N THR A 574 5.01 -7.07 -29.82
CA THR A 574 5.78 -8.28 -30.14
C THR A 574 7.18 -8.20 -29.56
N TRP A 575 7.82 -7.04 -29.66
CA TRP A 575 9.11 -6.80 -29.03
C TRP A 575 9.03 -7.05 -27.52
N ASN A 576 8.07 -6.43 -26.84
CA ASN A 576 7.89 -6.55 -25.39
C ASN A 576 7.68 -8.02 -24.97
N LYS A 577 6.86 -8.77 -25.71
CA LYS A 577 6.66 -10.22 -25.48
C LYS A 577 7.95 -11.03 -25.66
N VAL A 578 8.74 -10.72 -26.70
CA VAL A 578 10.02 -11.40 -26.93
C VAL A 578 11.00 -11.10 -25.80
N ILE A 579 11.08 -9.85 -25.33
CA ILE A 579 12.01 -9.54 -24.24
C ILE A 579 11.53 -10.11 -22.90
N ALA A 580 10.22 -10.09 -22.62
CA ALA A 580 9.65 -10.77 -21.45
C ALA A 580 9.96 -12.29 -21.45
N ALA A 581 9.84 -12.93 -22.63
CA ALA A 581 10.22 -14.34 -22.79
C ALA A 581 11.71 -14.57 -22.48
N ARG A 582 12.61 -13.69 -22.94
CA ARG A 582 14.04 -13.76 -22.63
C ARG A 582 14.32 -13.66 -21.14
N GLY A 583 13.65 -12.73 -20.46
CA GLY A 583 13.75 -12.60 -19.01
C GLY A 583 13.31 -13.87 -18.30
N ALA A 584 12.14 -14.42 -18.64
CA ALA A 584 11.63 -15.66 -18.04
C ALA A 584 12.60 -16.84 -18.19
N TRP A 585 13.25 -16.97 -19.35
CA TRP A 585 14.29 -17.98 -19.56
C TRP A 585 15.50 -17.81 -18.65
N LYS A 586 15.96 -16.57 -18.46
CA LYS A 586 17.09 -16.26 -17.57
C LYS A 586 16.71 -16.55 -16.11
N GLN A 587 15.56 -16.06 -15.66
CA GLN A 587 15.07 -16.27 -14.30
C GLN A 587 14.89 -17.75 -13.98
N ALA A 588 14.39 -18.55 -14.92
CA ALA A 588 14.22 -19.99 -14.72
C ALA A 588 15.58 -20.70 -14.54
N ALA A 589 16.60 -20.33 -15.33
CA ALA A 589 17.95 -20.88 -15.20
C ALA A 589 18.60 -20.48 -13.87
N GLU A 590 18.46 -19.21 -13.48
CA GLU A 590 18.97 -18.69 -12.21
C GLU A 590 18.29 -19.36 -11.01
N SER A 591 16.96 -19.51 -11.04
CA SER A 591 16.18 -20.16 -9.97
C SER A 591 16.59 -21.62 -9.80
N LEU A 592 16.75 -22.37 -10.90
CA LEU A 592 17.21 -23.76 -10.86
C LEU A 592 18.61 -23.89 -10.24
N LYS A 593 19.52 -22.99 -10.63
CA LYS A 593 20.89 -22.95 -10.09
C LYS A 593 20.88 -22.70 -8.58
N ILE A 594 20.11 -21.72 -8.12
CA ILE A 594 19.99 -21.37 -6.70
C ILE A 594 19.37 -22.53 -5.90
N GLU A 595 18.25 -23.09 -6.38
CA GLU A 595 17.57 -24.19 -5.70
C GLU A 595 18.46 -25.43 -5.56
N LEU A 596 19.28 -25.71 -6.58
CA LEU A 596 20.25 -26.80 -6.56
C LEU A 596 21.41 -26.52 -5.59
N SER A 597 21.88 -25.27 -5.48
CA SER A 597 22.93 -24.91 -4.51
C SER A 597 22.44 -24.91 -3.05
N ALA A 598 21.16 -24.63 -2.81
CA ALA A 598 20.60 -24.55 -1.46
C ALA A 598 20.34 -25.92 -0.81
N ARG A 599 20.55 -27.01 -1.56
CA ARG A 599 20.27 -28.38 -1.11
C ARG A 599 21.56 -29.21 -1.20
N ASP A 600 21.87 -29.95 -0.14
CA ASP A 600 22.87 -31.03 -0.16
C ASP A 600 22.32 -32.23 -0.95
N LEU A 601 22.07 -32.04 -2.25
CA LEU A 601 21.51 -33.06 -3.13
C LEU A 601 22.54 -34.15 -3.39
N LYS A 602 22.09 -35.41 -3.30
CA LYS A 602 22.84 -36.55 -3.84
C LYS A 602 22.90 -36.43 -5.37
N GLU A 603 23.91 -37.05 -6.00
CA GLU A 603 24.17 -36.92 -7.46
C GLU A 603 22.94 -37.12 -8.37
N ASP A 604 22.01 -37.99 -7.97
CA ASP A 604 20.82 -38.37 -8.74
C ASP A 604 19.55 -37.55 -8.44
N GLU A 605 19.57 -36.62 -7.47
CA GLU A 605 18.38 -35.82 -7.14
C GLU A 605 18.18 -34.64 -8.11
N GLU A 606 16.93 -34.40 -8.49
CA GLU A 606 16.53 -33.39 -9.48
C GLU A 606 15.80 -32.22 -8.82
N THR A 607 16.03 -31.02 -9.35
CA THR A 607 15.18 -29.85 -9.13
C THR A 607 14.45 -29.48 -10.42
N SER A 608 13.31 -28.81 -10.29
CA SER A 608 12.52 -28.40 -11.44
C SER A 608 11.88 -27.03 -11.25
N VAL A 609 11.92 -26.21 -12.29
CA VAL A 609 11.22 -24.92 -12.37
C VAL A 609 10.31 -24.93 -13.60
N SER A 610 9.11 -24.38 -13.46
CA SER A 610 8.17 -24.26 -14.58
C SER A 610 8.49 -23.00 -15.39
N LEU A 611 8.86 -23.18 -16.65
CA LEU A 611 8.97 -22.08 -17.61
C LEU A 611 7.59 -21.80 -18.20
N PRO A 612 7.08 -20.55 -18.11
CA PRO A 612 5.72 -20.24 -18.55
C PRO A 612 5.56 -20.42 -20.06
N ALA A 613 4.37 -20.83 -20.49
CA ALA A 613 4.04 -21.04 -21.90
C ALA A 613 4.29 -19.77 -22.75
N SER A 614 4.11 -18.59 -22.16
CA SER A 614 4.39 -17.28 -22.78
C SER A 614 5.87 -17.06 -23.11
N ALA A 615 6.80 -17.81 -22.51
CA ALA A 615 8.23 -17.74 -22.82
C ALA A 615 8.66 -18.72 -23.93
N LEU A 616 7.75 -19.58 -24.38
CA LEU A 616 7.98 -20.61 -25.38
C LEU A 616 7.25 -20.23 -26.66
N GLY A 617 7.91 -19.48 -27.54
CA GLY A 617 7.23 -18.97 -28.72
C GLY A 617 8.07 -18.92 -29.99
N GLN A 618 7.39 -18.50 -31.05
CA GLN A 618 7.95 -18.22 -32.36
C GLN A 618 7.33 -16.96 -32.94
N LEU A 619 7.91 -16.48 -34.05
CA LEU A 619 7.31 -15.40 -34.82
C LEU A 619 6.57 -15.93 -36.03
N GLU A 620 5.30 -15.57 -36.13
CA GLU A 620 4.46 -15.81 -37.30
C GLU A 620 4.05 -14.46 -37.89
N GLY A 621 4.65 -14.08 -39.02
CA GLY A 621 4.33 -12.81 -39.68
C GLY A 621 4.59 -11.56 -38.83
N GLY A 622 5.63 -11.59 -37.99
CA GLY A 622 5.97 -10.48 -37.09
C GLY A 622 5.13 -10.43 -35.81
N VAL A 623 4.31 -11.45 -35.53
CA VAL A 623 3.56 -11.60 -34.27
C VAL A 623 4.16 -12.73 -33.44
N PHE A 624 4.35 -12.49 -32.14
CA PHE A 624 4.81 -13.53 -31.21
C PHE A 624 3.68 -14.49 -30.83
N VAL A 625 3.82 -15.75 -31.24
CA VAL A 625 2.89 -16.85 -30.95
C VAL A 625 3.57 -17.78 -29.96
N HIS A 626 2.91 -18.04 -28.83
CA HIS A 626 3.47 -18.81 -27.73
C HIS A 626 2.82 -20.20 -27.58
N ALA A 627 3.44 -21.08 -26.80
CA ALA A 627 2.96 -22.42 -26.50
C ALA A 627 1.68 -22.36 -25.65
N LYS A 628 0.98 -23.49 -25.57
CA LYS A 628 -0.24 -23.61 -24.75
C LYS A 628 0.04 -24.00 -23.31
N ASP A 629 1.07 -24.81 -23.11
CA ASP A 629 1.41 -25.42 -21.83
C ASP A 629 2.81 -24.99 -21.41
N ASP A 630 2.99 -24.81 -20.12
CA ASP A 630 4.29 -24.55 -19.51
C ASP A 630 5.26 -25.73 -19.74
N LEU A 631 6.56 -25.44 -19.69
CA LEU A 631 7.62 -26.43 -19.80
C LEU A 631 8.30 -26.60 -18.45
N PRO A 632 8.22 -27.78 -17.81
CA PRO A 632 9.07 -28.07 -16.67
C PRO A 632 10.52 -28.19 -17.16
N LEU A 633 11.40 -27.35 -16.64
CA LEU A 633 12.85 -27.45 -16.81
C LEU A 633 13.40 -28.24 -15.62
N ILE A 634 14.10 -29.33 -15.91
CA ILE A 634 14.59 -30.28 -14.90
C ILE A 634 16.12 -30.29 -14.92
N LEU A 635 16.72 -30.04 -13.76
CA LEU A 635 18.17 -30.02 -13.57
C LEU A 635 18.58 -31.00 -12.48
N SER A 636 19.51 -31.90 -12.80
CA SER A 636 20.21 -32.73 -11.81
C SER A 636 21.62 -32.20 -11.59
N ARG A 637 22.25 -32.60 -10.47
CA ARG A 637 23.65 -32.26 -10.17
C ARG A 637 24.59 -32.78 -11.25
N GLN A 638 24.41 -34.04 -11.67
CA GLN A 638 25.20 -34.62 -12.76
C GLN A 638 25.08 -33.81 -14.07
N ARG A 639 23.85 -33.44 -14.46
CA ARG A 639 23.59 -32.68 -15.68
C ARG A 639 24.25 -31.29 -15.63
N LEU A 640 24.22 -30.64 -14.46
CA LEU A 640 24.94 -29.38 -14.23
C LEU A 640 26.45 -29.56 -14.37
N GLU A 641 27.05 -30.52 -13.66
CA GLU A 641 28.49 -30.78 -13.69
C GLU A 641 29.00 -31.09 -15.09
N GLU A 642 28.27 -31.91 -15.87
CA GLU A 642 28.60 -32.22 -17.27
C GLU A 642 28.64 -30.96 -18.15
N ARG A 643 27.72 -30.01 -17.91
CA ARG A 643 27.64 -28.76 -18.68
C ARG A 643 28.62 -27.70 -18.22
N LEU A 644 28.98 -27.69 -16.94
CA LEU A 644 29.96 -26.75 -16.40
C LEU A 644 31.40 -27.21 -16.61
N SER A 645 31.65 -28.53 -16.73
CA SER A 645 32.99 -29.11 -16.86
C SER A 645 33.88 -28.41 -17.91
N PRO A 646 33.40 -28.04 -19.12
CA PRO A 646 34.21 -27.26 -20.07
C PRO A 646 34.65 -25.90 -19.52
N SER A 647 33.74 -25.16 -18.88
CA SER A 647 34.02 -23.83 -18.32
C SER A 647 34.93 -23.91 -17.09
N LEU A 648 34.80 -24.98 -16.28
CA LEU A 648 35.65 -25.22 -15.11
C LEU A 648 37.06 -25.71 -15.50
N LYS A 649 37.24 -26.31 -16.68
CA LYS A 649 38.59 -26.60 -17.19
C LYS A 649 39.35 -25.32 -17.50
N ASP A 650 38.64 -24.26 -17.90
CA ASP A 650 39.26 -22.96 -18.19
C ASP A 650 39.63 -22.20 -16.91
N SER A 651 39.07 -22.53 -15.74
CA SER A 651 39.46 -21.94 -14.45
C SER A 651 40.62 -22.67 -13.76
N ARG A 652 40.91 -23.92 -14.14
CA ARG A 652 42.02 -24.70 -13.54
C ARG A 652 43.39 -24.03 -13.68
N PRO A 653 43.78 -23.47 -14.84
CA PRO A 653 45.07 -22.78 -14.95
C PRO A 653 45.16 -21.55 -14.05
N LEU A 654 44.05 -20.85 -13.80
CA LEU A 654 44.00 -19.70 -12.89
C LEU A 654 44.29 -20.14 -11.45
N LEU A 655 43.68 -21.24 -11.01
CA LEU A 655 43.93 -21.81 -9.69
C LEU A 655 45.36 -22.33 -9.54
N GLU A 656 45.87 -23.04 -10.56
CA GLU A 656 47.25 -23.54 -10.56
C GLU A 656 48.26 -22.38 -10.55
N GLN A 657 47.98 -21.30 -11.29
CA GLN A 657 48.80 -20.09 -11.28
C GLN A 657 48.75 -19.39 -9.91
N ALA A 658 47.57 -19.20 -9.33
CA ALA A 658 47.41 -18.59 -8.01
C ALA A 658 48.13 -19.40 -6.92
N LEU A 659 48.03 -20.73 -6.93
CA LEU A 659 48.72 -21.59 -5.95
C LEU A 659 50.24 -21.71 -6.17
N THR A 660 50.73 -21.37 -7.37
CA THR A 660 52.18 -21.37 -7.66
C THR A 660 52.84 -20.07 -7.21
N LEU A 661 52.09 -18.97 -7.24
CA LEU A 661 52.48 -17.67 -6.71
C LEU A 661 52.39 -17.68 -5.18
#